data_AF-A0A4Q4LYV4-F1
#
_entry.id   AF-A0A4Q4LYV4-F1
#
_cell.length_a   1.000
_cell.length_b   1.000
_cell.length_c   1.000
_cell.angle_alpha   90.00
_cell.angle_beta   90.00
_cell.angle_gamma   90.00
#
_symmetry.space_group_name_H-M   'P 1'
#
loop_
_entity.id
_entity.type
_entity.pdbx_description
1 polymer ?
#
loop_
_entity_poly.entity_id
_entity_poly.type
_entity_poly.pdbx_seq_one_letter_code
_entity_poly.pdbx_strand_id
1 'polypeptide(L)'
;MLGMQQLLLFPWLFSNQTAPADPSTTSLSAESAVSAPYGLHVVSEGIAPVVDIVAVHGLNGHCEKTWTADNGVNWLRNLLPHDLPDARIFSWGYDANTHSSSHMSSQYLYGHGINLVTDLSLERRVTQTTKRPIIFVAHSLGGIIVKSALIHSDAARRRALEEHRSIKISTYGVIFMGTPHQGGNGVALGRLMANVASVFAATDDRLLKHLERDSEWLQQQLGQYNPISGDFVTKFAFEEYKTPIKLGYSIMVVPRASAVVSGAADAESIVIHADHVNMVKFGSKGDPGYRTVSRHLKLMAADAGSAIGGRWETEGRVDAVHYNEPNESFTIRSDTSEVPHVKHFVGRDKELNKIHEELRYDGSRKTVVVHGLGGMGKTQLALAYVQNHRDVYSAVFWVNSKDVDTLKQGYAAAAKRIYRDHPSLIHWKTIAEGNDLEEAIDAVRRWLSNSQNDRWLIIYDNYDTPKLPGRKDAGTFDIRPFLPEADQGAILITTRSSQLRLGHTITLEKLQNINHGLEILSHASGRERLSSARELDGLPLALATAGAYLYHISTSFADYLQLYKASWLQLQQKTPQLLPYEDRALYTTWDVSFERVKQQSSLAVKLLQLWAYFDNQDVWFELLQGCQRDGPEWCLELTKDQLIFDEAVRVLCDYALVEIEISQSHDSVESRGYSMHSSVHSWTKNVVNDKWDEKMAGLALNCIGLHVPHHHEPQYWVIEQRLVRHANRCQDFLSRWPVEQDGAKSMLTHTAAYGLSMLYMMIGYEKAWVPSRTSILDTFNNLGVLYQNQGKLDKAQEMYERALQGYEKALGCDHTSTLGTVNNLGMLYNDQGKLDEAEEMYQRALQGREKALGRDHTSTLGTVNNLGVLYWNQGKLDEAEEMYQRALQGREKALGRDHTSTLDTVNNLGLLYADQGKLDKAEEMYERALQGKEKALGRDHTSTLNTVNNLGILYADQGKRDKAEEMYQRALQGREKALGRDHTSTLDTVNNLGALYRRQGKLDKAEEMYQRALQGYEKRFGSDHPRCCSLRRDLTALQDRVAA
;
A
#
# COMPACT_ATOMS: atom_id res chain seq x y z
N MET A 1 3.11 -42.80 -50.25
CA MET A 1 3.33 -44.07 -49.52
C MET A 1 2.46 -44.03 -48.28
N LEU A 2 1.46 -44.93 -48.23
CA LEU A 2 0.58 -45.32 -47.11
C LEU A 2 0.09 -44.17 -46.21
N GLY A 3 -1.15 -43.66 -46.24
CA GLY A 3 -2.43 -44.15 -46.78
C GLY A 3 -3.52 -43.61 -45.82
N MET A 4 -4.16 -42.49 -46.19
CA MET A 4 -5.62 -42.34 -46.42
C MET A 4 -6.55 -42.37 -45.19
N GLN A 5 -7.28 -41.26 -44.96
CA GLN A 5 -8.77 -41.12 -45.02
C GLN A 5 -9.48 -41.49 -43.71
N GLN A 6 -10.64 -40.97 -43.27
CA GLN A 6 -11.70 -40.02 -43.72
C GLN A 6 -12.54 -39.75 -42.44
N LEU A 7 -12.98 -38.51 -42.14
CA LEU A 7 -14.33 -37.97 -42.35
C LEU A 7 -15.54 -38.76 -41.77
N LEU A 8 -16.35 -38.02 -41.00
CA LEU A 8 -17.83 -37.91 -41.04
C LEU A 8 -18.76 -38.83 -40.20
N LEU A 9 -19.72 -38.14 -39.54
CA LEU A 9 -21.18 -38.41 -39.37
C LEU A 9 -21.74 -38.62 -37.94
N PHE A 10 -22.52 -37.63 -37.49
CA PHE A 10 -23.76 -37.77 -36.70
C PHE A 10 -24.80 -38.58 -37.52
N PRO A 11 -25.81 -39.31 -36.95
CA PRO A 11 -26.99 -38.66 -36.32
C PRO A 11 -27.82 -39.47 -35.28
N TRP A 12 -28.71 -38.72 -34.60
CA TRP A 12 -30.06 -39.00 -34.06
C TRP A 12 -30.75 -40.35 -34.33
N LEU A 13 -31.56 -40.85 -33.38
CA LEU A 13 -33.03 -40.98 -33.54
C LEU A 13 -33.80 -41.50 -32.30
N PHE A 14 -34.99 -40.92 -32.15
CA PHE A 14 -36.12 -41.20 -31.25
C PHE A 14 -36.74 -42.61 -31.40
N SER A 15 -37.50 -43.05 -30.38
CA SER A 15 -38.98 -43.32 -30.44
C SER A 15 -39.47 -43.99 -29.13
N ASN A 16 -40.48 -43.40 -28.46
CA ASN A 16 -41.89 -43.85 -28.35
C ASN A 16 -42.08 -45.14 -27.52
N GLN A 17 -43.07 -45.34 -26.64
CA GLN A 17 -44.39 -44.74 -26.47
C GLN A 17 -45.06 -45.30 -25.18
N THR A 18 -45.76 -44.41 -24.44
CA THR A 18 -47.09 -44.58 -23.78
C THR A 18 -47.42 -45.71 -22.78
N ALA A 19 -47.59 -45.31 -21.50
CA ALA A 19 -48.80 -45.37 -20.61
C ALA A 19 -49.54 -46.71 -20.32
N PRO A 20 -50.43 -46.84 -19.29
CA PRO A 20 -50.75 -46.00 -18.11
C PRO A 20 -50.81 -46.79 -16.76
N ALA A 21 -51.27 -46.13 -15.68
CA ALA A 21 -52.01 -46.66 -14.50
C ALA A 21 -51.31 -46.55 -13.13
N ASP A 22 -51.68 -45.52 -12.38
CA ASP A 22 -51.98 -45.62 -10.93
C ASP A 22 -53.35 -46.33 -10.77
N PRO A 23 -53.75 -46.92 -9.62
CA PRO A 23 -53.21 -46.67 -8.27
C PRO A 23 -53.05 -47.91 -7.36
N SER A 24 -52.41 -47.64 -6.23
CA SER A 24 -52.64 -48.23 -4.90
C SER A 24 -51.71 -49.35 -4.39
N THR A 25 -51.19 -49.05 -3.19
CA THR A 25 -50.67 -49.96 -2.15
C THR A 25 -49.34 -50.66 -2.41
N THR A 26 -48.25 -49.97 -2.08
CA THR A 26 -46.99 -50.58 -1.65
C THR A 26 -46.59 -50.04 -0.27
N SER A 27 -46.92 -50.81 0.76
CA SER A 27 -46.10 -50.89 1.97
C SER A 27 -44.85 -51.71 1.62
N LEU A 28 -43.72 -51.05 1.41
CA LEU A 28 -42.42 -51.70 1.33
C LEU A 28 -41.52 -51.10 2.40
N SER A 29 -41.12 -51.99 3.30
CA SER A 29 -40.06 -51.85 4.29
C SER A 29 -38.84 -51.14 3.71
N ALA A 30 -38.46 -50.04 4.34
CA ALA A 30 -37.20 -49.35 4.07
C ALA A 30 -36.04 -50.22 4.57
N GLU A 31 -35.48 -51.03 3.67
CA GLU A 31 -34.09 -51.46 3.77
C GLU A 31 -33.18 -50.23 3.66
N SER A 32 -32.21 -50.17 4.56
CA SER A 32 -31.29 -49.06 4.79
C SER A 32 -30.56 -48.62 3.52
N ALA A 33 -30.84 -47.41 3.05
CA ALA A 33 -29.99 -46.72 2.10
C ALA A 33 -28.60 -46.50 2.74
N VAL A 34 -27.58 -47.12 2.14
CA VAL A 34 -26.16 -46.91 2.49
C VAL A 34 -25.85 -45.42 2.37
N SER A 35 -25.57 -44.74 3.48
CA SER A 35 -25.23 -43.31 3.46
C SER A 35 -23.93 -43.09 2.71
N ALA A 36 -23.89 -42.14 1.78
CA ALA A 36 -22.66 -41.73 1.13
C ALA A 36 -21.60 -41.35 2.19
N PRO A 37 -20.33 -41.78 2.05
CA PRO A 37 -19.30 -41.54 3.08
C PRO A 37 -18.79 -40.08 3.13
N TYR A 38 -19.22 -39.23 2.20
CA TYR A 38 -18.75 -37.86 1.97
C TYR A 38 -19.92 -36.86 1.89
N GLY A 39 -19.67 -35.59 2.23
CA GLY A 39 -20.66 -34.53 2.28
C GLY A 39 -21.20 -34.26 3.69
N LEU A 40 -22.14 -33.32 3.81
CA LEU A 40 -22.76 -32.94 5.08
C LEU A 40 -23.87 -33.93 5.47
N HIS A 41 -23.82 -34.43 6.71
CA HIS A 41 -24.86 -35.30 7.28
C HIS A 41 -25.37 -34.76 8.61
N VAL A 42 -26.69 -34.70 8.77
CA VAL A 42 -27.32 -34.48 10.07
C VAL A 42 -27.19 -35.75 10.91
N VAL A 43 -26.48 -35.66 12.02
CA VAL A 43 -26.27 -36.75 12.97
C VAL A 43 -27.37 -36.78 14.04
N SER A 44 -27.84 -35.60 14.45
CA SER A 44 -28.93 -35.41 15.41
C SER A 44 -29.55 -34.03 15.21
N GLU A 45 -30.87 -33.92 15.20
CA GLU A 45 -31.57 -32.63 15.07
C GLU A 45 -31.65 -31.86 16.40
N GLY A 46 -31.69 -32.55 17.54
CA GLY A 46 -31.94 -31.92 18.84
C GLY A 46 -33.40 -31.46 19.02
N ILE A 47 -33.74 -31.01 20.23
CA ILE A 47 -35.06 -30.47 20.59
C ILE A 47 -34.97 -28.95 20.50
N ALA A 48 -35.71 -28.33 19.57
CA ALA A 48 -35.69 -26.88 19.34
C ALA A 48 -34.27 -26.29 19.25
N PRO A 49 -33.45 -26.75 18.28
CA PRO A 49 -32.02 -26.46 18.26
C PRO A 49 -31.71 -24.96 18.20
N VAL A 50 -30.86 -24.52 19.12
CA VAL A 50 -30.38 -23.13 19.24
C VAL A 50 -28.96 -22.94 18.71
N VAL A 51 -28.23 -24.03 18.45
CA VAL A 51 -26.87 -24.03 17.92
C VAL A 51 -26.67 -25.21 16.96
N ASP A 52 -25.84 -25.01 15.94
CA ASP A 52 -25.35 -26.06 15.05
C ASP A 52 -23.92 -26.45 15.45
N ILE A 53 -23.69 -27.72 15.76
CA ILE A 53 -22.36 -28.30 15.98
C ILE A 53 -21.94 -29.01 14.70
N VAL A 54 -20.82 -28.59 14.10
CA VAL A 54 -20.34 -29.17 12.84
C VAL A 54 -19.03 -29.90 13.07
N ALA A 55 -19.10 -31.23 13.06
CA ALA A 55 -17.94 -32.10 13.19
C ALA A 55 -17.26 -32.32 11.83
N VAL A 56 -16.00 -31.92 11.69
CA VAL A 56 -15.22 -32.01 10.45
C VAL A 56 -14.06 -32.98 10.67
N HIS A 57 -14.01 -34.06 9.90
CA HIS A 57 -13.02 -35.12 10.11
C HIS A 57 -11.65 -34.83 9.45
N GLY A 58 -10.64 -35.67 9.71
CA GLY A 58 -9.32 -35.62 9.07
C GLY A 58 -9.17 -36.48 7.80
N LEU A 59 -7.92 -36.77 7.41
CA LEU A 59 -7.57 -37.61 6.23
C LEU A 59 -8.29 -38.97 6.23
N ASN A 60 -8.91 -39.34 5.10
CA ASN A 60 -9.67 -40.58 4.91
C ASN A 60 -10.80 -40.79 5.94
N GLY A 61 -11.29 -39.71 6.57
CA GLY A 61 -12.28 -39.78 7.63
C GLY A 61 -13.66 -40.17 7.09
N HIS A 62 -14.13 -41.35 7.46
CA HIS A 62 -15.53 -41.72 7.27
C HIS A 62 -16.37 -40.90 8.27
N CYS A 63 -17.38 -40.17 7.79
CA CYS A 63 -18.25 -39.27 8.60
C CYS A 63 -18.83 -39.95 9.86
N GLU A 64 -18.92 -41.27 9.86
CA GLU A 64 -19.34 -42.09 10.99
C GLU A 64 -18.19 -42.73 11.80
N LYS A 65 -17.15 -43.29 11.17
CA LYS A 65 -16.13 -44.08 11.89
C LYS A 65 -15.16 -43.23 12.71
N THR A 66 -14.88 -41.99 12.28
CA THR A 66 -13.95 -41.09 12.98
C THR A 66 -14.39 -40.83 14.42
N TRP A 67 -15.70 -40.73 14.64
CA TRP A 67 -16.30 -40.37 15.92
C TRP A 67 -16.85 -41.58 16.70
N THR A 68 -16.57 -42.80 16.23
CA THR A 68 -17.08 -44.06 16.82
C THR A 68 -15.98 -44.79 17.55
N ALA A 69 -16.21 -45.07 18.84
CA ALA A 69 -15.32 -45.86 19.69
C ALA A 69 -15.42 -47.37 19.36
N ASP A 70 -14.45 -48.15 19.83
CA ASP A 70 -14.34 -49.58 19.53
C ASP A 70 -15.54 -50.40 20.03
N ASN A 71 -16.27 -49.89 21.03
CA ASN A 71 -17.52 -50.47 21.52
C ASN A 71 -18.75 -50.12 20.64
N GLY A 72 -18.55 -49.47 19.49
CA GLY A 72 -19.59 -49.09 18.54
C GLY A 72 -20.34 -47.79 18.87
N VAL A 73 -19.96 -47.09 19.95
CA VAL A 73 -20.61 -45.84 20.36
C VAL A 73 -20.08 -44.67 19.55
N ASN A 74 -20.95 -43.99 18.80
CA ASN A 74 -20.67 -42.72 18.16
C ASN A 74 -21.11 -41.59 19.08
N TRP A 75 -20.18 -40.89 19.72
CA TRP A 75 -20.55 -39.94 20.78
C TRP A 75 -21.34 -38.72 20.30
N LEU A 76 -21.19 -38.32 19.03
CA LEU A 76 -21.99 -37.25 18.42
C LEU A 76 -23.47 -37.64 18.28
N ARG A 77 -23.75 -38.94 18.07
CA ARG A 77 -25.11 -39.47 17.94
C ARG A 77 -25.67 -39.98 19.28
N ASN A 78 -24.85 -40.65 20.07
CA ASN A 78 -25.31 -41.45 21.21
C ASN A 78 -25.14 -40.74 22.55
N LEU A 79 -24.18 -39.82 22.69
CA LEU A 79 -23.85 -39.19 23.98
C LEU A 79 -24.21 -37.70 24.00
N LEU A 80 -23.69 -36.92 23.04
CA LEU A 80 -23.82 -35.46 23.00
C LEU A 80 -25.28 -34.97 22.99
N PRO A 81 -26.23 -35.60 22.28
CA PRO A 81 -27.64 -35.17 22.30
C PRO A 81 -28.29 -35.27 23.70
N HIS A 82 -27.78 -36.13 24.59
CA HIS A 82 -28.28 -36.18 25.97
C HIS A 82 -27.71 -35.07 26.84
N ASP A 83 -26.54 -34.55 26.49
CA ASP A 83 -25.82 -33.55 27.27
C ASP A 83 -26.06 -32.13 26.75
N LEU A 84 -26.41 -32.00 25.47
CA LEU A 84 -26.78 -30.77 24.80
C LEU A 84 -27.99 -31.06 23.88
N PRO A 85 -29.20 -31.22 24.46
CA PRO A 85 -30.40 -31.61 23.70
C PRO A 85 -30.82 -30.53 22.69
N ASP A 86 -30.47 -29.27 22.94
CA ASP A 86 -30.88 -28.13 22.12
C ASP A 86 -29.85 -27.81 21.01
N ALA A 87 -29.05 -28.80 20.59
CA ALA A 87 -28.09 -28.66 19.50
C ALA A 87 -28.44 -29.58 18.32
N ARG A 88 -28.35 -29.01 17.12
CA ARG A 88 -28.32 -29.78 15.87
C ARG A 88 -26.87 -30.13 15.56
N ILE A 89 -26.59 -31.39 15.30
CA ILE A 89 -25.24 -31.92 15.15
C ILE A 89 -25.07 -32.42 13.72
N PHE A 90 -24.06 -31.92 13.04
CA PHE A 90 -23.62 -32.33 11.72
C PHE A 90 -22.29 -33.08 11.79
N SER A 91 -22.10 -33.99 10.84
CA SER A 91 -20.80 -34.56 10.49
C SER A 91 -20.55 -34.32 9.01
N TRP A 92 -19.39 -33.74 8.68
CA TRP A 92 -19.03 -33.44 7.29
C TRP A 92 -17.86 -34.28 6.82
N GLY A 93 -18.16 -35.03 5.74
CA GLY A 93 -17.41 -36.00 4.97
C GLY A 93 -16.57 -35.43 3.79
N TYR A 94 -15.34 -35.84 3.51
CA TYR A 94 -14.62 -35.54 2.26
C TYR A 94 -13.59 -36.62 1.86
N ASP A 95 -13.41 -36.81 0.55
CA ASP A 95 -12.41 -37.74 0.01
C ASP A 95 -11.04 -37.05 -0.11
N ALA A 96 -10.02 -37.66 0.49
CA ALA A 96 -8.65 -37.20 0.40
C ALA A 96 -7.83 -37.94 -0.68
N ASN A 97 -8.40 -38.95 -1.35
CA ASN A 97 -7.73 -39.83 -2.31
C ASN A 97 -8.28 -39.69 -3.73
N THR A 98 -7.86 -38.67 -4.47
CA THR A 98 -8.16 -38.57 -5.90
C THR A 98 -6.89 -38.70 -6.74
N HIS A 99 -6.74 -39.82 -7.45
CA HIS A 99 -5.72 -40.00 -8.49
C HIS A 99 -6.01 -39.06 -9.68
N SER A 100 -5.48 -37.84 -9.67
CA SER A 100 -5.45 -36.98 -10.87
C SER A 100 -4.04 -36.96 -11.48
N SER A 101 -3.95 -37.42 -12.71
CA SER A 101 -2.75 -37.32 -13.53
C SER A 101 -2.54 -35.86 -13.94
N SER A 102 -1.35 -35.33 -13.60
CA SER A 102 -0.77 -34.01 -13.95
C SER A 102 -1.20 -32.81 -13.09
N HIS A 103 -0.21 -32.26 -12.35
CA HIS A 103 -0.16 -30.99 -11.60
C HIS A 103 -1.32 -30.69 -10.62
N MET A 104 -1.12 -30.98 -9.33
CA MET A 104 -1.96 -30.42 -8.26
C MET A 104 -1.37 -29.11 -7.74
N SER A 105 -2.18 -28.05 -7.76
CA SER A 105 -1.88 -26.72 -7.21
C SER A 105 -2.37 -26.61 -5.75
N SER A 106 -1.98 -25.55 -5.05
CA SER A 106 -2.46 -25.14 -3.71
C SER A 106 -4.00 -25.00 -3.57
N GLN A 107 -4.77 -25.23 -4.63
CA GLN A 107 -6.22 -25.09 -4.67
C GLN A 107 -6.99 -26.30 -4.10
N TYR A 108 -6.35 -27.45 -3.84
CA TYR A 108 -7.08 -28.68 -3.45
C TYR A 108 -7.71 -28.62 -2.05
N LEU A 109 -6.93 -28.38 -0.99
CA LEU A 109 -7.45 -28.25 0.39
C LEU A 109 -8.34 -27.01 0.55
N TYR A 110 -8.03 -25.94 -0.18
CA TYR A 110 -8.87 -24.75 -0.23
C TYR A 110 -10.24 -25.04 -0.87
N GLY A 111 -10.28 -25.86 -1.94
CA GLY A 111 -11.51 -26.31 -2.58
C GLY A 111 -12.43 -27.11 -1.65
N HIS A 112 -11.88 -27.94 -0.77
CA HIS A 112 -12.68 -28.61 0.26
C HIS A 112 -13.30 -27.64 1.27
N GLY A 113 -12.60 -26.53 1.60
CA GLY A 113 -13.16 -25.44 2.41
C GLY A 113 -14.37 -24.77 1.75
N ILE A 114 -14.29 -24.54 0.42
CA ILE A 114 -15.42 -24.00 -0.36
C ILE A 114 -16.60 -24.98 -0.35
N ASN A 115 -16.35 -26.28 -0.53
CA ASN A 115 -17.39 -27.30 -0.51
C ASN A 115 -18.10 -27.38 0.85
N LEU A 116 -17.34 -27.34 1.96
CA LEU A 116 -17.91 -27.29 3.31
C LEU A 116 -18.84 -26.07 3.50
N VAL A 117 -18.41 -24.89 3.06
CA VAL A 117 -19.24 -23.67 3.13
C VAL A 117 -20.48 -23.81 2.27
N THR A 118 -20.35 -24.38 1.07
CA THR A 118 -21.45 -24.56 0.12
C THR A 118 -22.51 -25.50 0.68
N ASP A 119 -22.11 -26.68 1.19
CA ASP A 119 -23.02 -27.67 1.76
C ASP A 119 -23.75 -27.12 3.00
N LEU A 120 -23.02 -26.47 3.91
CA LEU A 120 -23.61 -25.85 5.10
C LEU A 120 -24.56 -24.71 4.76
N SER A 121 -24.21 -23.88 3.79
CA SER A 121 -25.04 -22.74 3.37
C SER A 121 -26.34 -23.25 2.74
N LEU A 122 -26.26 -24.27 1.88
CA LEU A 122 -27.41 -24.89 1.25
C LEU A 122 -28.38 -25.48 2.29
N GLU A 123 -27.86 -26.30 3.21
CA GLU A 123 -28.68 -26.94 4.24
C GLU A 123 -29.35 -25.90 5.15
N ARG A 124 -28.58 -24.90 5.62
CA ARG A 124 -29.10 -23.85 6.50
C ARG A 124 -30.10 -22.93 5.80
N ARG A 125 -30.00 -22.77 4.49
CA ARG A 125 -31.00 -22.06 3.68
C ARG A 125 -32.28 -22.86 3.58
N VAL A 126 -32.19 -24.15 3.27
CA VAL A 126 -33.35 -25.06 3.20
C VAL A 126 -34.09 -25.11 4.53
N THR A 127 -33.36 -25.15 5.66
CA THR A 127 -33.98 -25.18 7.00
C THR A 127 -34.29 -23.79 7.58
N GLN A 128 -34.01 -22.70 6.86
CA GLN A 128 -34.17 -21.31 7.32
C GLN A 128 -33.45 -20.99 8.65
N THR A 129 -32.26 -21.58 8.85
CA THR A 129 -31.47 -21.44 10.08
C THR A 129 -30.18 -20.63 9.86
N THR A 130 -30.15 -19.75 8.86
CA THR A 130 -28.93 -19.03 8.42
C THR A 130 -28.27 -18.19 9.52
N LYS A 131 -29.02 -17.75 10.53
CA LYS A 131 -28.51 -16.96 11.67
C LYS A 131 -28.20 -17.78 12.92
N ARG A 132 -28.48 -19.08 12.93
CA ARG A 132 -28.27 -19.94 14.11
C ARG A 132 -26.76 -20.09 14.36
N PRO A 133 -26.26 -19.90 15.58
CA PRO A 133 -24.83 -20.05 15.85
C PRO A 133 -24.23 -21.39 15.37
N ILE A 134 -22.97 -21.37 14.96
CA ILE A 134 -22.19 -22.54 14.51
C ILE A 134 -20.99 -22.72 15.45
N ILE A 135 -20.75 -23.96 15.87
CA ILE A 135 -19.54 -24.38 16.58
C ILE A 135 -18.89 -25.52 15.79
N PHE A 136 -17.65 -25.32 15.34
CA PHE A 136 -16.90 -26.36 14.63
C PHE A 136 -16.13 -27.26 15.60
N VAL A 137 -16.15 -28.57 15.36
CA VAL A 137 -15.26 -29.55 16.02
C VAL A 137 -14.45 -30.25 14.94
N ALA A 138 -13.18 -29.91 14.82
CA ALA A 138 -12.38 -30.28 13.66
C ALA A 138 -11.20 -31.16 14.06
N HIS A 139 -11.07 -32.36 13.48
CA HIS A 139 -9.99 -33.30 13.80
C HIS A 139 -8.91 -33.32 12.72
N SER A 140 -7.65 -33.29 13.14
CA SER A 140 -6.49 -33.41 12.24
C SER A 140 -6.57 -32.40 11.07
N LEU A 141 -6.43 -32.84 9.81
CA LEU A 141 -6.57 -31.97 8.62
C LEU A 141 -7.95 -31.32 8.45
N GLY A 142 -9.00 -31.82 9.11
CA GLY A 142 -10.31 -31.15 9.13
C GLY A 142 -10.23 -29.73 9.68
N GLY A 143 -9.31 -29.47 10.61
CA GLY A 143 -9.07 -28.12 11.13
C GLY A 143 -8.46 -27.17 10.09
N ILE A 144 -7.67 -27.70 9.15
CA ILE A 144 -7.14 -26.91 8.04
C ILE A 144 -8.29 -26.53 7.07
N ILE A 145 -9.23 -27.44 6.84
CA ILE A 145 -10.41 -27.17 6.00
C ILE A 145 -11.32 -26.12 6.64
N VAL A 146 -11.57 -26.21 7.95
CA VAL A 146 -12.36 -25.20 8.67
C VAL A 146 -11.73 -23.81 8.57
N LYS A 147 -10.39 -23.70 8.67
CA LYS A 147 -9.71 -22.41 8.44
C LYS A 147 -9.93 -21.89 7.03
N SER A 148 -9.76 -22.73 6.01
CA SER A 148 -10.03 -22.34 4.61
C SER A 148 -11.49 -21.95 4.36
N ALA A 149 -12.43 -22.65 4.99
CA ALA A 149 -13.86 -22.34 4.92
C ALA A 149 -14.17 -20.96 5.52
N LEU A 150 -13.60 -20.65 6.69
CA LEU A 150 -13.80 -19.35 7.35
C LEU A 150 -13.12 -18.20 6.58
N ILE A 151 -11.93 -18.42 6.01
CA ILE A 151 -11.28 -17.44 5.13
C ILE A 151 -12.14 -17.19 3.88
N HIS A 152 -12.63 -18.24 3.22
CA HIS A 152 -13.50 -18.12 2.05
C HIS A 152 -14.81 -17.39 2.37
N SER A 153 -15.42 -17.72 3.51
CA SER A 153 -16.64 -17.09 4.00
C SER A 153 -16.44 -15.61 4.34
N ASP A 154 -15.29 -15.23 4.91
CA ASP A 154 -14.94 -13.83 5.18
C ASP A 154 -14.71 -13.04 3.88
N ALA A 155 -14.09 -13.68 2.87
CA ALA A 155 -13.87 -13.10 1.54
C ALA A 155 -15.14 -13.06 0.66
N ALA A 156 -16.23 -13.71 1.06
CA ALA A 156 -17.47 -13.79 0.28
C ALA A 156 -18.22 -12.44 0.27
N ARG A 157 -18.58 -11.96 -0.93
CA ARG A 157 -19.17 -10.62 -1.14
C ARG A 157 -20.70 -10.64 -1.07
N ARG A 158 -21.30 -9.49 -0.69
CA ARG A 158 -22.75 -9.29 -0.72
C ARG A 158 -23.30 -9.46 -2.15
N ARG A 159 -24.47 -10.11 -2.28
CA ARG A 159 -25.21 -10.53 -3.50
C ARG A 159 -24.72 -11.77 -4.25
N ALA A 160 -23.43 -11.92 -4.56
CA ALA A 160 -22.96 -13.10 -5.34
C ALA A 160 -22.80 -14.37 -4.48
N LEU A 161 -22.40 -14.21 -3.21
CA LEU A 161 -22.13 -15.30 -2.25
C LEU A 161 -22.54 -14.92 -0.82
N GLU A 162 -23.61 -14.14 -0.66
CA GLU A 162 -24.09 -13.67 0.66
C GLU A 162 -24.36 -14.85 1.63
N GLU A 163 -24.83 -15.96 1.07
CA GLU A 163 -25.10 -17.19 1.80
C GLU A 163 -23.82 -17.79 2.39
N HIS A 164 -22.71 -17.72 1.65
CA HIS A 164 -21.42 -18.21 2.12
C HIS A 164 -20.88 -17.34 3.26
N ARG A 165 -21.11 -16.02 3.20
CA ARG A 165 -20.71 -15.09 4.27
C ARG A 165 -21.44 -15.36 5.59
N SER A 166 -22.66 -15.89 5.51
CA SER A 166 -23.45 -16.26 6.70
C SER A 166 -22.74 -17.28 7.61
N ILE A 167 -21.86 -18.11 7.05
CA ILE A 167 -21.11 -19.12 7.81
C ILE A 167 -20.14 -18.46 8.79
N LYS A 168 -19.30 -17.51 8.36
CA LYS A 168 -18.40 -16.77 9.25
C LYS A 168 -19.18 -15.95 10.27
N ILE A 169 -20.19 -15.20 9.81
CA ILE A 169 -21.00 -14.34 10.70
C ILE A 169 -21.67 -15.17 11.80
N SER A 170 -22.12 -16.38 11.47
CA SER A 170 -22.78 -17.28 12.42
C SER A 170 -21.83 -18.19 13.19
N THR A 171 -20.53 -18.24 12.86
CA THR A 171 -19.58 -19.07 13.59
C THR A 171 -19.17 -18.38 14.89
N TYR A 172 -19.43 -19.07 16.00
CA TYR A 172 -19.10 -18.59 17.34
C TYR A 172 -17.78 -19.18 17.85
N GLY A 173 -17.53 -20.46 17.62
CA GLY A 173 -16.37 -21.15 18.19
C GLY A 173 -15.85 -22.31 17.36
N VAL A 174 -14.59 -22.66 17.61
CA VAL A 174 -13.89 -23.76 16.94
C VAL A 174 -13.07 -24.56 17.95
N ILE A 175 -13.28 -25.88 17.99
CA ILE A 175 -12.45 -26.82 18.75
C ILE A 175 -11.58 -27.59 17.76
N PHE A 176 -10.29 -27.30 17.74
CA PHE A 176 -9.28 -28.04 16.97
C PHE A 176 -8.79 -29.24 17.77
N MET A 177 -9.01 -30.45 17.25
CA MET A 177 -8.61 -31.72 17.86
C MET A 177 -7.40 -32.27 17.10
N GLY A 178 -6.20 -32.01 17.62
CA GLY A 178 -4.95 -32.51 17.03
C GLY A 178 -4.66 -31.92 15.63
N THR A 179 -5.02 -30.66 15.36
CA THR A 179 -4.73 -30.02 14.07
C THR A 179 -3.30 -29.46 14.02
N PRO A 180 -2.49 -29.73 12.99
CA PRO A 180 -1.13 -29.21 12.87
C PRO A 180 -1.16 -27.76 12.36
N HIS A 181 -1.00 -26.78 13.25
CA HIS A 181 -1.13 -25.36 12.92
C HIS A 181 0.17 -24.64 12.55
N GLN A 182 1.31 -24.91 13.21
CA GLN A 182 2.51 -24.08 13.04
C GLN A 182 3.69 -24.71 12.27
N GLY A 183 3.70 -26.02 12.01
CA GLY A 183 4.97 -26.68 11.65
C GLY A 183 6.02 -26.58 12.77
N GLY A 184 6.76 -27.66 13.06
CA GLY A 184 7.58 -27.69 14.29
C GLY A 184 8.93 -26.97 14.17
N ASN A 185 9.28 -26.14 15.15
CA ASN A 185 10.69 -25.85 15.46
C ASN A 185 11.31 -27.11 16.10
N GLY A 186 12.27 -27.74 15.41
CA GLY A 186 13.07 -28.84 15.96
C GLY A 186 12.57 -30.28 15.71
N VAL A 187 11.47 -30.48 14.98
CA VAL A 187 11.09 -31.82 14.48
C VAL A 187 10.86 -31.70 12.98
N ALA A 188 11.56 -32.49 12.16
CA ALA A 188 11.35 -32.52 10.72
C ALA A 188 9.88 -32.84 10.41
N LEU A 189 9.12 -31.85 9.93
CA LEU A 189 7.68 -31.94 9.70
C LEU A 189 7.31 -33.01 8.67
N GLY A 190 8.23 -33.35 7.75
CA GLY A 190 8.10 -34.52 6.87
C GLY A 190 7.98 -35.85 7.64
N ARG A 191 8.55 -35.95 8.84
CA ARG A 191 8.39 -37.09 9.75
C ARG A 191 7.03 -37.07 10.44
N LEU A 192 6.52 -35.90 10.80
CA LEU A 192 5.19 -35.73 11.39
C LEU A 192 4.05 -36.04 10.41
N MET A 193 4.23 -35.65 9.15
CA MET A 193 3.27 -35.90 8.08
C MET A 193 3.36 -37.35 7.57
N ALA A 194 4.55 -37.94 7.47
CA ALA A 194 4.72 -39.38 7.26
C ALA A 194 4.07 -40.21 8.39
N ASN A 195 4.13 -39.70 9.62
CA ASN A 195 3.49 -40.27 10.80
C ASN A 195 1.95 -40.23 10.71
N VAL A 196 1.34 -39.08 10.39
CA VAL A 196 -0.11 -38.96 10.09
C VAL A 196 -0.49 -39.90 8.95
N ALA A 197 0.22 -39.87 7.81
CA ALA A 197 0.00 -40.75 6.66
C ALA A 197 0.10 -42.25 7.01
N SER A 198 1.06 -42.63 7.85
CA SER A 198 1.29 -44.03 8.26
C SER A 198 0.19 -44.59 9.15
N VAL A 199 -0.51 -43.73 9.90
CA VAL A 199 -1.67 -44.09 10.73
C VAL A 199 -2.92 -44.30 9.86
N PHE A 200 -3.09 -43.49 8.80
CA PHE A 200 -4.33 -43.47 7.98
C PHE A 200 -4.24 -44.22 6.62
N ALA A 201 -3.12 -44.88 6.34
CA ALA A 201 -2.90 -45.90 5.31
C ALA A 201 -3.65 -45.69 3.97
N ALA A 202 -3.38 -44.59 3.28
CA ALA A 202 -3.54 -44.35 1.82
C ALA A 202 -3.55 -42.83 1.62
N THR A 203 -2.39 -42.20 1.43
CA THR A 203 -2.31 -40.76 1.16
C THR A 203 -1.28 -40.53 0.05
N ASP A 204 -1.62 -39.69 -0.93
CA ASP A 204 -0.74 -39.31 -2.04
C ASP A 204 0.48 -38.52 -1.52
N ASP A 205 1.69 -38.91 -1.92
CA ASP A 205 2.97 -38.26 -1.58
C ASP A 205 3.02 -36.77 -1.96
N ARG A 206 2.12 -36.31 -2.85
CA ARG A 206 2.04 -34.91 -3.32
C ARG A 206 1.31 -33.96 -2.37
N LEU A 207 0.31 -34.42 -1.61
CA LEU A 207 -0.39 -33.62 -0.60
C LEU A 207 0.53 -33.31 0.60
N LEU A 208 1.48 -34.21 0.88
CA LEU A 208 2.48 -34.06 1.93
C LEU A 208 3.47 -32.91 1.65
N LYS A 209 3.75 -32.58 0.37
CA LYS A 209 4.66 -31.48 -0.01
C LYS A 209 4.14 -30.08 0.31
N HIS A 210 2.82 -29.84 0.17
CA HIS A 210 2.21 -28.55 0.51
C HIS A 210 2.09 -28.31 2.02
N LEU A 211 2.39 -29.32 2.82
CA LEU A 211 2.36 -29.30 4.28
C LEU A 211 3.78 -29.39 4.88
N GLU A 212 4.83 -29.23 4.07
CA GLU A 212 6.23 -29.13 4.50
C GLU A 212 6.52 -27.78 5.20
N ARG A 213 7.61 -27.73 5.98
CA ARG A 213 8.05 -26.53 6.69
C ARG A 213 8.35 -25.40 5.68
N ASP A 214 7.96 -24.17 6.00
CA ASP A 214 8.07 -22.99 5.12
C ASP A 214 7.31 -23.12 3.80
N SER A 215 6.32 -24.03 3.75
CA SER A 215 5.30 -23.99 2.72
C SER A 215 4.64 -22.61 2.77
N GLU A 216 4.88 -21.82 1.72
CA GLU A 216 4.22 -20.53 1.51
C GLU A 216 2.72 -20.64 1.74
N TRP A 217 2.12 -21.80 1.45
CA TRP A 217 0.69 -22.05 1.62
C TRP A 217 0.22 -22.08 3.09
N LEU A 218 0.90 -22.79 4.00
CA LEU A 218 0.49 -22.83 5.41
C LEU A 218 0.73 -21.47 6.09
N GLN A 219 1.82 -20.79 5.74
CA GLN A 219 2.11 -19.44 6.23
C GLN A 219 1.11 -18.42 5.68
N GLN A 220 0.73 -18.51 4.40
CA GLN A 220 -0.31 -17.69 3.79
C GLN A 220 -1.68 -17.95 4.42
N GLN A 221 -2.04 -19.22 4.64
CA GLN A 221 -3.32 -19.57 5.28
C GLN A 221 -3.37 -19.06 6.72
N LEU A 222 -2.28 -19.20 7.50
CA LEU A 222 -2.18 -18.60 8.83
C LEU A 222 -2.26 -17.07 8.77
N GLY A 223 -1.58 -16.44 7.82
CA GLY A 223 -1.62 -14.99 7.61
C GLY A 223 -3.02 -14.48 7.28
N GLN A 224 -3.81 -15.24 6.53
CA GLN A 224 -5.21 -14.91 6.22
C GLN A 224 -6.18 -15.24 7.36
N TYR A 225 -5.92 -16.30 8.13
CA TYR A 225 -6.79 -16.69 9.26
C TYR A 225 -6.56 -15.83 10.51
N ASN A 226 -5.32 -15.39 10.77
CA ASN A 226 -4.97 -14.66 11.99
C ASN A 226 -5.80 -13.38 12.20
N PRO A 227 -6.02 -12.51 11.18
CA PRO A 227 -6.85 -11.32 11.32
C PRO A 227 -8.30 -11.61 11.75
N ILE A 228 -8.86 -12.74 11.31
CA ILE A 228 -10.25 -13.13 11.62
C ILE A 228 -10.36 -14.05 12.84
N SER A 229 -9.24 -14.54 13.36
CA SER A 229 -9.23 -15.54 14.45
C SER A 229 -9.82 -15.03 15.76
N GLY A 230 -9.73 -13.70 16.01
CA GLY A 230 -10.33 -13.04 17.16
C GLY A 230 -11.86 -13.01 17.15
N ASP A 231 -12.49 -13.35 16.01
CA ASP A 231 -13.94 -13.48 15.91
C ASP A 231 -14.46 -14.81 16.47
N PHE A 232 -13.60 -15.74 16.91
CA PHE A 232 -14.05 -17.08 17.32
C PHE A 232 -13.45 -17.52 18.66
N VAL A 233 -14.29 -18.08 19.53
CA VAL A 233 -13.80 -18.77 20.73
C VAL A 233 -13.09 -20.06 20.31
N THR A 234 -11.77 -20.09 20.47
CA THR A 234 -10.93 -21.17 19.92
C THR A 234 -10.37 -22.07 21.04
N LYS A 235 -10.51 -23.39 20.89
CA LYS A 235 -9.91 -24.38 21.80
C LYS A 235 -8.97 -25.31 21.03
N PHE A 236 -7.76 -25.49 21.54
CA PHE A 236 -6.73 -26.34 20.95
C PHE A 236 -6.53 -27.61 21.78
N ALA A 237 -7.19 -28.70 21.38
CA ALA A 237 -7.02 -30.00 22.01
C ALA A 237 -5.83 -30.78 21.41
N PHE A 238 -4.98 -31.34 22.26
CA PHE A 238 -3.82 -32.14 21.84
C PHE A 238 -3.76 -33.51 22.52
N GLU A 239 -3.14 -34.47 21.84
CA GLU A 239 -2.95 -35.84 22.31
C GLU A 239 -1.85 -35.93 23.37
N GLU A 240 -2.00 -36.87 24.32
CA GLU A 240 -0.99 -37.14 25.35
C GLU A 240 -0.19 -38.41 25.06
N TYR A 241 -0.82 -39.42 24.45
CA TYR A 241 -0.20 -40.72 24.20
C TYR A 241 0.27 -40.87 22.76
N LYS A 242 1.29 -41.71 22.57
CA LYS A 242 1.83 -42.03 21.25
C LYS A 242 0.91 -43.02 20.52
N THR A 243 0.60 -42.73 19.26
CA THR A 243 -0.19 -43.62 18.38
C THR A 243 0.67 -44.77 17.86
N PRO A 244 0.25 -46.03 17.96
CA PRO A 244 0.92 -47.18 17.33
C PRO A 244 0.80 -47.15 15.80
N ILE A 245 1.89 -47.42 15.08
CA ILE A 245 1.92 -47.48 13.60
C ILE A 245 2.26 -48.89 13.07
N LYS A 246 1.89 -49.19 11.82
CA LYS A 246 2.00 -50.52 11.17
C LYS A 246 3.41 -51.15 11.17
N LEU A 247 4.46 -50.40 11.49
CA LEU A 247 5.85 -50.85 11.57
C LEU A 247 6.32 -51.24 13.00
N GLY A 248 5.41 -51.29 13.99
CA GLY A 248 5.73 -51.71 15.36
C GLY A 248 6.33 -50.61 16.26
N TYR A 249 6.30 -49.35 15.81
CA TYR A 249 6.72 -48.18 16.58
C TYR A 249 5.50 -47.39 17.09
N SER A 250 5.69 -46.60 18.15
CA SER A 250 4.69 -45.62 18.61
C SER A 250 5.24 -44.20 18.53
N ILE A 251 4.44 -43.28 18.02
CA ILE A 251 4.83 -41.91 17.67
C ILE A 251 3.83 -40.87 18.20
N MET A 252 4.28 -39.65 18.53
CA MET A 252 3.37 -38.51 18.69
C MET A 252 3.02 -37.99 17.30
N VAL A 253 1.74 -37.96 16.94
CA VAL A 253 1.27 -37.68 15.57
C VAL A 253 1.17 -36.18 15.31
N VAL A 254 0.78 -35.38 16.31
CA VAL A 254 0.86 -33.91 16.29
C VAL A 254 1.36 -33.44 17.67
N PRO A 255 2.59 -32.90 17.79
CA PRO A 255 3.14 -32.49 19.08
C PRO A 255 2.41 -31.24 19.57
N ARG A 256 2.37 -31.03 20.88
CA ARG A 256 1.72 -29.86 21.49
C ARG A 256 2.12 -28.53 20.86
N ALA A 257 3.40 -28.33 20.55
CA ALA A 257 3.91 -27.12 19.91
C ALA A 257 3.37 -26.89 18.49
N SER A 258 2.87 -27.92 17.82
CA SER A 258 2.22 -27.81 16.51
C SER A 258 0.70 -27.71 16.63
N ALA A 259 0.11 -28.30 17.68
CA ALA A 259 -1.33 -28.27 17.94
C ALA A 259 -1.84 -26.95 18.54
N VAL A 260 -0.96 -26.12 19.09
CA VAL A 260 -1.31 -24.85 19.76
C VAL A 260 -0.64 -23.68 19.03
N VAL A 261 -1.40 -22.61 18.79
CA VAL A 261 -0.89 -21.36 18.17
C VAL A 261 -0.65 -20.33 19.26
N SER A 262 0.60 -19.88 19.40
CA SER A 262 0.98 -18.81 20.35
C SER A 262 0.42 -17.46 19.92
N GLY A 263 -0.31 -16.75 20.79
CA GLY A 263 -0.70 -15.35 20.57
C GLY A 263 -2.12 -15.09 20.04
N ALA A 264 -2.98 -16.11 19.89
CA ALA A 264 -4.40 -15.89 19.60
C ALA A 264 -5.15 -15.45 20.87
N ALA A 265 -5.89 -14.34 20.81
CA ALA A 265 -6.77 -13.90 21.90
C ALA A 265 -7.85 -14.98 22.16
N ASP A 266 -8.16 -15.25 23.43
CA ASP A 266 -9.14 -16.24 23.90
C ASP A 266 -8.89 -17.73 23.55
N ALA A 267 -7.67 -18.08 23.13
CA ALA A 267 -7.26 -19.46 22.88
C ALA A 267 -6.93 -20.24 24.16
N GLU A 268 -7.61 -21.36 24.39
CA GLU A 268 -7.33 -22.27 25.52
C GLU A 268 -6.89 -23.66 25.03
N SER A 269 -5.84 -24.22 25.62
CA SER A 269 -5.33 -25.55 25.27
C SER A 269 -5.96 -26.64 26.14
N ILE A 270 -6.45 -27.72 25.52
CA ILE A 270 -7.09 -28.86 26.17
C ILE A 270 -6.21 -30.10 26.04
N VAL A 271 -5.95 -30.80 27.15
CA VAL A 271 -5.27 -32.11 27.12
C VAL A 271 -6.32 -33.21 26.98
N ILE A 272 -6.14 -34.12 26.02
CA ILE A 272 -6.93 -35.36 25.93
C ILE A 272 -6.00 -36.55 26.22
N HIS A 273 -6.31 -37.31 27.27
CA HIS A 273 -5.57 -38.50 27.71
C HIS A 273 -5.82 -39.70 26.76
N ALA A 274 -5.45 -39.53 25.49
CA ALA A 274 -5.58 -40.52 24.42
C ALA A 274 -4.46 -40.31 23.38
N ASP A 275 -4.34 -41.26 22.45
CA ASP A 275 -3.55 -41.08 21.24
C ASP A 275 -4.35 -40.32 20.15
N HIS A 276 -3.69 -39.92 19.06
CA HIS A 276 -4.27 -39.12 17.98
C HIS A 276 -5.55 -39.68 17.36
N VAL A 277 -5.66 -41.01 17.28
CA VAL A 277 -6.81 -41.70 16.67
C VAL A 277 -7.97 -41.75 17.66
N ASN A 278 -7.65 -41.98 18.93
CA ASN A 278 -8.62 -42.20 19.98
C ASN A 278 -9.06 -40.91 20.69
N MET A 279 -8.37 -39.78 20.48
CA MET A 279 -8.74 -38.48 21.09
C MET A 279 -10.12 -37.93 20.67
N VAL A 280 -10.75 -38.54 19.67
CA VAL A 280 -12.10 -38.19 19.17
C VAL A 280 -13.11 -39.34 19.29
N LYS A 281 -12.74 -40.45 19.95
CA LYS A 281 -13.52 -41.70 20.02
C LYS A 281 -13.95 -42.02 21.44
N PHE A 282 -15.02 -41.38 21.90
CA PHE A 282 -15.48 -41.54 23.28
C PHE A 282 -16.54 -42.64 23.43
N GLY A 283 -16.24 -43.67 24.24
CA GLY A 283 -17.10 -44.84 24.41
C GLY A 283 -18.20 -44.72 25.47
N SER A 284 -18.14 -43.73 26.37
CA SER A 284 -19.14 -43.53 27.44
C SER A 284 -19.13 -42.10 28.01
N LYS A 285 -20.19 -41.71 28.73
CA LYS A 285 -20.21 -40.45 29.51
C LYS A 285 -19.18 -40.40 30.65
N GLY A 286 -18.63 -41.56 31.02
CA GLY A 286 -17.57 -41.69 32.01
C GLY A 286 -16.19 -41.27 31.51
N ASP A 287 -16.01 -41.19 30.19
CA ASP A 287 -14.75 -40.87 29.53
C ASP A 287 -14.26 -39.46 29.90
N PRO A 288 -13.04 -39.29 30.43
CA PRO A 288 -12.50 -37.99 30.80
C PRO A 288 -12.40 -37.01 29.62
N GLY A 289 -12.03 -37.49 28.43
CA GLY A 289 -11.94 -36.67 27.22
C GLY A 289 -13.32 -36.18 26.79
N TYR A 290 -14.33 -37.06 26.81
CA TYR A 290 -15.72 -36.68 26.53
C TYR A 290 -16.24 -35.62 27.49
N ARG A 291 -16.00 -35.79 28.80
CA ARG A 291 -16.46 -34.82 29.81
C ARG A 291 -15.85 -33.44 29.57
N THR A 292 -14.58 -33.38 29.18
CA THR A 292 -13.90 -32.11 28.88
C THR A 292 -14.47 -31.46 27.62
N VAL A 293 -14.55 -32.20 26.50
CA VAL A 293 -15.06 -31.67 25.23
C VAL A 293 -16.53 -31.25 25.35
N SER A 294 -17.38 -32.10 25.95
CA SER A 294 -18.80 -31.78 26.14
C SER A 294 -19.04 -30.57 27.05
N ARG A 295 -18.23 -30.34 28.08
CA ARG A 295 -18.32 -29.14 28.93
C ARG A 295 -17.99 -27.87 28.16
N HIS A 296 -16.92 -27.86 27.36
CA HIS A 296 -16.59 -26.70 26.53
C HIS A 296 -17.68 -26.43 25.47
N LEU A 297 -18.22 -27.48 24.85
CA LEU A 297 -19.34 -27.35 23.91
C LEU A 297 -20.59 -26.76 24.58
N LYS A 298 -20.92 -27.17 25.82
CA LYS A 298 -22.04 -26.60 26.58
C LYS A 298 -21.85 -25.11 26.88
N LEU A 299 -20.65 -24.73 27.32
CA LEU A 299 -20.33 -23.32 27.58
C LEU A 299 -20.43 -22.48 26.31
N MET A 300 -19.81 -22.95 25.22
CA MET A 300 -19.90 -22.26 23.93
C MET A 300 -21.34 -22.14 23.44
N ALA A 301 -22.15 -23.21 23.56
CA ALA A 301 -23.54 -23.20 23.13
C ALA A 301 -24.40 -22.21 23.94
N ALA A 302 -24.14 -22.06 25.24
CA ALA A 302 -24.87 -21.12 26.10
C ALA A 302 -24.60 -19.66 25.72
N ASP A 303 -23.36 -19.33 25.36
CA ASP A 303 -22.93 -17.96 25.07
C ASP A 303 -23.11 -17.56 23.60
N ALA A 304 -23.26 -18.53 22.70
CA ALA A 304 -23.26 -18.29 21.26
C ALA A 304 -24.47 -17.44 20.79
N GLY A 305 -25.64 -17.61 21.39
CA GLY A 305 -26.87 -16.93 20.96
C GLY A 305 -26.79 -15.41 21.02
N SER A 306 -26.34 -14.86 22.14
CA SER A 306 -26.21 -13.40 22.32
C SER A 306 -25.08 -12.81 21.47
N ALA A 307 -23.94 -13.50 21.39
CA ALA A 307 -22.80 -13.06 20.60
C ALA A 307 -23.09 -13.02 19.09
N ILE A 308 -23.72 -14.06 18.55
CA ILE A 308 -24.10 -14.12 17.13
C ILE A 308 -25.28 -13.20 16.83
N GLY A 309 -26.24 -13.06 17.75
CA GLY A 309 -27.32 -12.07 17.65
C GLY A 309 -26.77 -10.65 17.47
N GLY A 310 -25.83 -10.23 18.32
CA GLY A 310 -25.17 -8.92 18.21
C GLY A 310 -24.40 -8.71 16.90
N ARG A 311 -23.78 -9.77 16.36
CA ARG A 311 -23.11 -9.70 15.04
C ARG A 311 -24.10 -9.50 13.90
N TRP A 312 -25.22 -10.22 13.90
CA TRP A 312 -26.26 -10.06 12.88
C TRP A 312 -27.02 -8.73 13.00
N GLU A 313 -27.17 -8.18 14.21
CA GLU A 313 -27.70 -6.83 14.41
C GLU A 313 -26.75 -5.75 13.88
N THR A 314 -25.45 -5.90 14.13
CA THR A 314 -24.42 -5.01 13.58
C THR A 314 -24.43 -5.08 12.05
N GLU A 315 -24.43 -6.29 11.47
CA GLU A 315 -24.52 -6.50 10.03
C GLU A 315 -25.79 -5.88 9.44
N GLY A 316 -26.94 -6.05 10.10
CA GLY A 316 -28.22 -5.48 9.71
C GLY A 316 -28.28 -3.94 9.79
N ARG A 317 -27.58 -3.32 10.74
CA ARG A 317 -27.41 -1.85 10.80
C ARG A 317 -26.52 -1.35 9.67
N VAL A 318 -25.45 -2.07 9.34
CA VAL A 318 -24.62 -1.77 8.15
C VAL A 318 -25.43 -1.91 6.86
N ASP A 319 -26.32 -2.90 6.76
CA ASP A 319 -27.23 -3.05 5.61
C ASP A 319 -28.31 -1.96 5.56
N ALA A 320 -28.90 -1.59 6.69
CA ALA A 320 -29.92 -0.53 6.76
C ALA A 320 -29.38 0.86 6.40
N VAL A 321 -28.09 1.12 6.66
CA VAL A 321 -27.38 2.34 6.21
C VAL A 321 -27.15 2.34 4.70
N HIS A 322 -27.12 1.17 4.04
CA HIS A 322 -26.92 1.04 2.59
C HIS A 322 -28.22 0.96 1.76
N TYR A 323 -29.37 0.62 2.36
CA TYR A 323 -30.65 0.48 1.65
C TYR A 323 -31.43 1.79 1.46
N ASN A 324 -30.94 2.91 2.00
CA ASN A 324 -31.57 4.24 1.89
C ASN A 324 -30.75 5.24 1.06
N GLU A 325 -30.03 4.78 0.03
CA GLU A 325 -29.44 5.67 -0.97
C GLU A 325 -30.38 5.80 -2.19
N PRO A 326 -30.86 7.02 -2.53
CA PRO A 326 -31.54 7.26 -3.80
C PRO A 326 -30.55 7.11 -4.96
N ASN A 327 -30.99 6.62 -6.13
CA ASN A 327 -30.20 6.49 -7.37
C ASN A 327 -29.42 7.75 -7.82
N GLU A 328 -29.71 8.92 -7.25
CA GLU A 328 -28.94 10.17 -7.45
C GLU A 328 -27.58 10.18 -6.72
N SER A 329 -27.31 9.25 -5.78
CA SER A 329 -26.07 9.16 -4.98
C SER A 329 -24.84 8.61 -5.71
N PHE A 330 -25.00 8.13 -6.95
CA PHE A 330 -23.89 7.61 -7.77
C PHE A 330 -23.45 8.58 -8.88
N THR A 331 -24.02 9.80 -8.89
CA THR A 331 -23.73 10.80 -9.93
C THR A 331 -22.57 11.69 -9.51
N ILE A 332 -21.41 11.50 -10.14
CA ILE A 332 -20.20 12.30 -9.93
C ILE A 332 -20.07 13.30 -11.08
N ARG A 333 -19.81 14.57 -10.74
CA ARG A 333 -19.50 15.61 -11.74
C ARG A 333 -18.25 15.16 -12.47
N SER A 334 -18.38 14.96 -13.79
CA SER A 334 -17.21 14.59 -14.57
C SER A 334 -16.20 15.73 -14.53
N ASP A 335 -14.99 15.38 -14.12
CA ASP A 335 -13.85 16.27 -14.02
C ASP A 335 -12.70 15.58 -14.76
N THR A 336 -12.26 16.20 -15.84
CA THR A 336 -11.13 15.72 -16.65
C THR A 336 -10.01 16.76 -16.68
N SER A 337 -9.99 17.71 -15.74
CA SER A 337 -8.94 18.74 -15.66
C SER A 337 -7.56 18.17 -15.36
N GLU A 338 -7.49 16.94 -14.85
CA GLU A 338 -6.26 16.20 -14.56
C GLU A 338 -5.56 15.70 -15.84
N VAL A 339 -6.21 15.76 -17.00
CA VAL A 339 -5.66 15.33 -18.30
C VAL A 339 -5.52 16.54 -19.21
N PRO A 340 -4.31 16.82 -19.75
CA PRO A 340 -4.12 17.89 -20.73
C PRO A 340 -5.06 17.70 -21.93
N HIS A 341 -5.92 18.68 -22.18
CA HIS A 341 -6.89 18.62 -23.27
C HIS A 341 -6.36 19.31 -24.52
N VAL A 342 -6.34 18.60 -25.64
CA VAL A 342 -6.05 19.22 -26.94
C VAL A 342 -7.29 19.99 -27.41
N LYS A 343 -7.17 21.31 -27.55
CA LYS A 343 -8.27 22.21 -27.94
C LYS A 343 -8.96 21.82 -29.26
N HIS A 344 -8.23 21.17 -30.17
CA HIS A 344 -8.72 20.79 -31.50
C HIS A 344 -8.43 19.30 -31.79
N PHE A 345 -9.35 18.43 -31.38
CA PHE A 345 -9.28 16.98 -31.66
C PHE A 345 -9.86 16.68 -33.05
N VAL A 346 -9.09 15.99 -33.90
CA VAL A 346 -9.44 15.81 -35.33
C VAL A 346 -9.60 14.34 -35.71
N GLY A 347 -10.73 14.02 -36.33
CA GLY A 347 -11.05 12.71 -36.87
C GLY A 347 -11.31 11.63 -35.81
N ARG A 348 -11.08 10.36 -36.18
CA ARG A 348 -11.29 9.16 -35.34
C ARG A 348 -12.73 8.79 -35.06
N ASP A 349 -13.68 9.27 -35.87
CA ASP A 349 -15.10 8.97 -35.71
C ASP A 349 -15.38 7.45 -35.75
N LYS A 350 -14.64 6.71 -36.59
CA LYS A 350 -14.77 5.24 -36.67
C LYS A 350 -14.38 4.57 -35.35
N GLU A 351 -13.23 4.96 -34.79
CA GLU A 351 -12.73 4.41 -33.53
C GLU A 351 -13.62 4.83 -32.35
N LEU A 352 -14.07 6.09 -32.31
CA LEU A 352 -15.02 6.58 -31.31
C LEU A 352 -16.35 5.81 -31.35
N ASN A 353 -16.93 5.64 -32.53
CA ASN A 353 -18.16 4.85 -32.71
C ASN A 353 -17.94 3.40 -32.29
N LYS A 354 -16.78 2.80 -32.61
CA LYS A 354 -16.46 1.43 -32.19
C LYS A 354 -16.32 1.31 -30.66
N ILE A 355 -15.68 2.28 -30.00
CA ILE A 355 -15.63 2.33 -28.53
C ILE A 355 -17.06 2.41 -27.98
N HIS A 356 -17.91 3.25 -28.56
CA HIS A 356 -19.31 3.40 -28.13
C HIS A 356 -20.12 2.11 -28.28
N GLU A 357 -20.00 1.44 -29.43
CA GLU A 357 -20.69 0.17 -29.71
C GLU A 357 -20.31 -0.91 -28.70
N GLU A 358 -19.01 -1.05 -28.41
CA GLU A 358 -18.50 -2.08 -27.50
C GLU A 358 -18.73 -1.76 -26.01
N LEU A 359 -18.81 -0.48 -25.63
CA LEU A 359 -19.12 -0.04 -24.27
C LEU A 359 -20.63 0.17 -24.03
N ARG A 360 -21.49 -0.17 -25.00
CA ARG A 360 -22.94 -0.08 -24.85
C ARG A 360 -23.40 -1.03 -23.74
N TYR A 361 -24.11 -0.49 -22.76
CA TYR A 361 -24.62 -1.25 -21.64
C TYR A 361 -25.66 -2.29 -22.07
N ASP A 362 -25.45 -3.55 -21.68
CA ASP A 362 -26.37 -4.67 -21.90
C ASP A 362 -26.63 -5.49 -20.62
N GLY A 363 -26.28 -4.94 -19.46
CA GLY A 363 -26.34 -5.65 -18.18
C GLY A 363 -25.06 -6.40 -17.78
N SER A 364 -24.01 -6.37 -18.62
CA SER A 364 -22.68 -6.93 -18.30
C SER A 364 -21.57 -5.88 -18.34
N ARG A 365 -20.49 -6.11 -17.58
CA ARG A 365 -19.30 -5.25 -17.56
C ARG A 365 -18.59 -5.31 -18.91
N LYS A 366 -18.45 -4.14 -19.54
CA LYS A 366 -17.74 -4.01 -20.82
C LYS A 366 -16.33 -3.49 -20.61
N THR A 367 -15.36 -4.15 -21.23
CA THR A 367 -13.97 -3.70 -21.22
C THR A 367 -13.48 -3.49 -22.64
N VAL A 368 -13.04 -2.29 -22.95
CA VAL A 368 -12.37 -1.95 -24.22
C VAL A 368 -10.90 -1.63 -23.94
N VAL A 369 -10.02 -2.24 -24.71
CA VAL A 369 -8.58 -1.99 -24.68
C VAL A 369 -8.20 -1.27 -25.97
N VAL A 370 -7.88 0.02 -25.87
CA VAL A 370 -7.31 0.80 -26.96
C VAL A 370 -5.80 0.66 -26.90
N HIS A 371 -5.23 -0.09 -27.84
CA HIS A 371 -3.79 -0.19 -27.95
C HIS A 371 -3.27 0.51 -29.20
N GLY A 372 -2.05 1.02 -29.10
CA GLY A 372 -1.41 1.73 -30.19
C GLY A 372 -0.12 2.37 -29.73
N LEU A 373 0.63 2.87 -30.69
CA LEU A 373 1.97 3.37 -30.48
C LEU A 373 1.99 4.67 -29.66
N GLY A 374 3.17 5.06 -29.16
CA GLY A 374 3.34 6.35 -28.49
C GLY A 374 2.91 7.50 -29.41
N GLY A 375 2.27 8.54 -28.88
CA GLY A 375 1.88 9.72 -29.67
C GLY A 375 0.73 9.53 -30.67
N MET A 376 0.10 8.35 -30.72
CA MET A 376 -1.08 8.08 -31.56
C MET A 376 -2.36 8.79 -31.10
N GLY A 377 -2.35 9.40 -29.92
CA GLY A 377 -3.52 10.08 -29.34
C GLY A 377 -4.48 9.18 -28.57
N LYS A 378 -4.03 8.05 -28.01
CA LYS A 378 -4.89 7.13 -27.22
C LYS A 378 -5.59 7.83 -26.04
N THR A 379 -4.82 8.55 -25.23
CA THR A 379 -5.31 9.38 -24.12
C THR A 379 -6.31 10.42 -24.62
N GLN A 380 -6.02 11.10 -25.74
CA GLN A 380 -6.94 12.10 -26.32
C GLN A 380 -8.21 11.46 -26.92
N LEU A 381 -8.12 10.25 -27.49
CA LEU A 381 -9.28 9.50 -27.98
C LEU A 381 -10.20 9.09 -26.82
N ALA A 382 -9.63 8.61 -25.72
CA ALA A 382 -10.39 8.30 -24.51
C ALA A 382 -11.05 9.56 -23.92
N LEU A 383 -10.34 10.70 -23.91
CA LEU A 383 -10.89 11.97 -23.46
C LEU A 383 -12.02 12.48 -24.38
N ALA A 384 -11.84 12.42 -25.70
CA ALA A 384 -12.86 12.80 -26.68
C ALA A 384 -14.11 11.92 -26.57
N TYR A 385 -13.94 10.61 -26.32
CA TYR A 385 -15.05 9.70 -26.05
C TYR A 385 -15.85 10.14 -24.81
N VAL A 386 -15.17 10.43 -23.70
CA VAL A 386 -15.82 10.92 -22.47
C VAL A 386 -16.56 12.23 -22.72
N GLN A 387 -15.97 13.17 -23.46
CA GLN A 387 -16.60 14.45 -23.76
C GLN A 387 -17.86 14.29 -24.61
N ASN A 388 -17.83 13.42 -25.62
CA ASN A 388 -18.97 13.18 -26.51
C ASN A 388 -20.11 12.40 -25.84
N HIS A 389 -19.81 11.59 -24.82
CA HIS A 389 -20.77 10.63 -24.23
C HIS A 389 -20.90 10.79 -22.71
N ARG A 390 -20.62 12.00 -22.21
CA ARG A 390 -20.64 12.33 -20.78
C ARG A 390 -21.96 11.94 -20.11
N ASP A 391 -23.08 12.23 -20.77
CA ASP A 391 -24.42 12.04 -20.21
C ASP A 391 -24.84 10.56 -20.11
N VAL A 392 -24.09 9.66 -20.76
CA VAL A 392 -24.35 8.21 -20.70
C VAL A 392 -23.94 7.64 -19.33
N TYR A 393 -22.91 8.20 -18.71
CA TYR A 393 -22.30 7.67 -17.49
C TYR A 393 -22.68 8.49 -16.25
N SER A 394 -22.95 7.81 -15.13
CA SER A 394 -23.20 8.45 -13.83
C SER A 394 -21.90 8.94 -13.19
N ALA A 395 -20.79 8.26 -13.42
CA ALA A 395 -19.48 8.63 -12.91
C ALA A 395 -18.38 8.27 -13.90
N VAL A 396 -17.37 9.15 -14.03
CA VAL A 396 -16.18 8.90 -14.85
C VAL A 396 -14.93 9.15 -14.02
N PHE A 397 -14.10 8.11 -13.86
CA PHE A 397 -12.82 8.17 -13.16
C PHE A 397 -11.65 7.94 -14.11
N TRP A 398 -10.58 8.70 -13.91
CA TRP A 398 -9.34 8.60 -14.68
C TRP A 398 -8.20 8.14 -13.77
N VAL A 399 -7.55 7.03 -14.10
CA VAL A 399 -6.48 6.42 -13.29
C VAL A 399 -5.23 6.22 -14.15
N ASN A 400 -4.15 6.94 -13.83
CA ASN A 400 -2.86 6.75 -14.48
C ASN A 400 -2.22 5.44 -14.00
N SER A 401 -1.97 4.52 -14.92
CA SER A 401 -1.56 3.14 -14.66
C SER A 401 -0.14 2.83 -15.19
N LYS A 402 0.73 3.83 -15.17
CA LYS A 402 2.15 3.71 -15.57
C LYS A 402 2.89 2.69 -14.70
N ASP A 403 2.60 2.69 -13.40
CA ASP A 403 3.13 1.78 -12.39
C ASP A 403 2.11 1.62 -11.26
N VAL A 404 2.40 0.74 -10.29
CA VAL A 404 1.49 0.43 -9.18
C VAL A 404 1.24 1.66 -8.29
N ASP A 405 2.25 2.51 -8.08
CA ASP A 405 2.15 3.66 -7.18
C ASP A 405 1.28 4.78 -7.78
N THR A 406 1.45 5.06 -9.08
CA THR A 406 0.60 6.02 -9.82
C THR A 406 -0.85 5.54 -9.93
N LEU A 407 -1.05 4.23 -10.12
CA LEU A 407 -2.38 3.62 -10.12
C LEU A 407 -3.07 3.79 -8.76
N LYS A 408 -2.36 3.46 -7.67
CA LYS A 408 -2.81 3.65 -6.29
C LYS A 408 -3.22 5.09 -6.01
N GLN A 409 -2.41 6.05 -6.45
CA GLN A 409 -2.72 7.48 -6.31
C GLN A 409 -3.95 7.90 -7.12
N GLY A 410 -4.16 7.33 -8.32
CA GLY A 410 -5.37 7.57 -9.12
C GLY A 410 -6.65 7.10 -8.42
N TYR A 411 -6.59 5.98 -7.70
CA TYR A 411 -7.70 5.52 -6.85
C TYR A 411 -7.96 6.44 -5.66
N ALA A 412 -6.91 6.95 -5.01
CA ALA A 412 -7.06 7.94 -3.96
C ALA A 412 -7.70 9.25 -4.49
N ALA A 413 -7.35 9.68 -5.70
CA ALA A 413 -7.99 10.82 -6.36
C ALA A 413 -9.47 10.55 -6.68
N ALA A 414 -9.80 9.33 -7.15
CA ALA A 414 -11.19 8.91 -7.37
C ALA A 414 -12.01 8.95 -6.06
N ALA A 415 -11.45 8.45 -4.95
CA ALA A 415 -12.09 8.51 -3.63
C ALA A 415 -12.35 9.95 -3.18
N LYS A 416 -11.37 10.85 -3.37
CA LYS A 416 -11.52 12.30 -3.11
C LYS A 416 -12.66 12.92 -3.91
N ARG A 417 -12.79 12.55 -5.18
CA ARG A 417 -13.88 13.04 -6.05
C ARG A 417 -15.25 12.52 -5.61
N ILE A 418 -15.34 11.25 -5.22
CA ILE A 418 -16.59 10.68 -4.67
C ILE A 418 -17.02 11.46 -3.43
N TYR A 419 -16.09 11.73 -2.51
CA TYR A 419 -16.38 12.52 -1.31
C TYR A 419 -16.78 13.97 -1.64
N ARG A 420 -16.06 14.63 -2.54
CA ARG A 420 -16.34 16.03 -2.93
C ARG A 420 -17.77 16.21 -3.43
N ASP A 421 -18.26 15.28 -4.24
CA ASP A 421 -19.58 15.38 -4.87
C ASP A 421 -20.69 14.75 -4.01
N HIS A 422 -20.33 13.86 -3.08
CA HIS A 422 -21.23 13.28 -2.08
C HIS A 422 -20.70 13.45 -0.64
N PRO A 423 -20.57 14.69 -0.14
CA PRO A 423 -19.97 14.97 1.18
C PRO A 423 -20.82 14.48 2.35
N SER A 424 -22.09 14.15 2.12
CA SER A 424 -22.97 13.51 3.09
C SER A 424 -22.61 12.05 3.36
N LEU A 425 -21.81 11.40 2.51
CA LEU A 425 -21.35 10.04 2.72
C LEU A 425 -20.11 10.05 3.63
N ILE A 426 -20.35 10.06 4.94
CA ILE A 426 -19.33 10.26 5.99
C ILE A 426 -18.16 9.28 5.88
N HIS A 427 -18.38 8.04 5.43
CA HIS A 427 -17.32 7.05 5.22
C HIS A 427 -16.29 7.48 4.15
N TRP A 428 -16.73 8.21 3.11
CA TRP A 428 -15.83 8.71 2.07
C TRP A 428 -14.93 9.83 2.54
N LYS A 429 -15.29 10.55 3.61
CA LYS A 429 -14.45 11.60 4.19
C LYS A 429 -13.11 11.03 4.67
N THR A 430 -13.16 9.93 5.42
CA THR A 430 -11.97 9.25 5.97
C THR A 430 -11.08 8.71 4.85
N ILE A 431 -11.68 8.11 3.82
CA ILE A 431 -10.96 7.52 2.68
C ILE A 431 -10.37 8.62 1.75
N ALA A 432 -11.12 9.68 1.47
CA ALA A 432 -10.69 10.79 0.65
C ALA A 432 -9.56 11.59 1.31
N GLU A 433 -9.63 11.78 2.62
CA GLU A 433 -8.66 12.59 3.34
C GLU A 433 -7.45 11.77 3.85
N GLY A 434 -7.57 10.44 3.91
CA GLY A 434 -6.52 9.49 4.32
C GLY A 434 -5.36 9.31 3.32
N ASN A 435 -4.25 8.76 3.83
CA ASN A 435 -3.07 8.37 3.03
C ASN A 435 -2.99 6.85 2.74
N ASP A 436 -3.98 6.07 3.20
CA ASP A 436 -4.06 4.64 2.91
C ASP A 436 -4.56 4.40 1.48
N LEU A 437 -3.60 4.18 0.59
CA LEU A 437 -3.86 3.96 -0.82
C LEU A 437 -4.58 2.63 -1.09
N GLU A 438 -4.41 1.62 -0.24
CA GLU A 438 -5.09 0.32 -0.40
C GLU A 438 -6.54 0.41 0.05
N GLU A 439 -6.80 1.11 1.17
CA GLU A 439 -8.18 1.40 1.61
C GLU A 439 -8.94 2.21 0.55
N ALA A 440 -8.29 3.20 -0.06
CA ALA A 440 -8.88 3.98 -1.14
C ALA A 440 -9.21 3.14 -2.39
N ILE A 441 -8.32 2.22 -2.78
CA ILE A 441 -8.59 1.26 -3.86
C ILE A 441 -9.82 0.42 -3.52
N ASP A 442 -9.82 -0.20 -2.35
CA ASP A 442 -10.88 -1.12 -1.95
C ASP A 442 -12.23 -0.41 -1.82
N ALA A 443 -12.24 0.80 -1.27
CA ALA A 443 -13.45 1.60 -1.14
C ALA A 443 -14.04 1.98 -2.51
N VAL A 444 -13.21 2.54 -3.41
CA VAL A 444 -13.65 2.91 -4.77
C VAL A 444 -14.12 1.67 -5.53
N ARG A 445 -13.40 0.54 -5.42
CA ARG A 445 -13.83 -0.72 -6.04
C ARG A 445 -15.15 -1.21 -5.47
N ARG A 446 -15.38 -1.12 -4.16
CA ARG A 446 -16.66 -1.45 -3.51
C ARG A 446 -17.79 -0.55 -4.00
N TRP A 447 -17.53 0.75 -4.14
CA TRP A 447 -18.50 1.73 -4.65
C TRP A 447 -18.92 1.45 -6.08
N LEU A 448 -17.95 1.19 -6.96
CA LEU A 448 -18.18 0.77 -8.34
C LEU A 448 -18.89 -0.60 -8.40
N SER A 449 -18.62 -1.47 -7.44
CA SER A 449 -19.26 -2.79 -7.35
C SER A 449 -20.63 -2.78 -6.68
N ASN A 450 -21.14 -1.62 -6.26
CA ASN A 450 -22.50 -1.52 -5.76
C ASN A 450 -23.47 -1.81 -6.91
N SER A 451 -24.40 -2.72 -6.65
CA SER A 451 -25.46 -3.13 -7.57
C SER A 451 -26.39 -2.04 -8.09
N GLN A 452 -26.52 -0.90 -7.39
CA GLN A 452 -27.28 0.26 -7.86
C GLN A 452 -26.42 1.20 -8.71
N ASN A 453 -25.10 0.95 -8.78
CA ASN A 453 -24.13 1.71 -9.54
C ASN A 453 -23.73 0.95 -10.81
N ASP A 454 -24.50 1.14 -11.88
CA ASP A 454 -24.43 0.33 -13.11
C ASP A 454 -23.94 1.09 -14.36
N ARG A 455 -23.86 2.42 -14.29
CA ARG A 455 -23.49 3.31 -15.39
C ARG A 455 -22.18 4.09 -15.18
N TRP A 456 -21.22 3.55 -14.44
CA TRP A 456 -19.91 4.19 -14.30
C TRP A 456 -18.94 3.81 -15.44
N LEU A 457 -17.96 4.67 -15.68
CA LEU A 457 -16.81 4.45 -16.56
C LEU A 457 -15.51 4.69 -15.77
N ILE A 458 -14.59 3.73 -15.81
CA ILE A 458 -13.22 3.92 -15.31
C ILE A 458 -12.21 3.77 -16.44
N ILE A 459 -11.28 4.72 -16.52
CA ILE A 459 -10.27 4.80 -17.56
C ILE A 459 -8.91 4.52 -16.93
N TYR A 460 -8.27 3.42 -17.33
CA TYR A 460 -6.88 3.11 -16.98
C TYR A 460 -5.97 3.57 -18.10
N ASP A 461 -5.33 4.72 -17.90
CA ASP A 461 -4.48 5.35 -18.91
C ASP A 461 -3.01 4.97 -18.70
N ASN A 462 -2.23 4.84 -19.77
CA ASN A 462 -0.78 4.54 -19.74
C ASN A 462 -0.39 3.17 -19.14
N TYR A 463 -1.23 2.13 -19.26
CA TYR A 463 -0.89 0.78 -18.81
C TYR A 463 0.08 0.07 -19.78
N ASP A 464 1.31 0.57 -19.88
CA ASP A 464 2.28 0.20 -20.93
C ASP A 464 3.17 -1.01 -20.56
N THR A 465 3.21 -1.43 -19.29
CA THR A 465 4.08 -2.50 -18.78
C THR A 465 3.30 -3.70 -18.18
N PRO A 466 2.39 -4.35 -18.94
CA PRO A 466 1.59 -5.44 -18.41
C PRO A 466 2.42 -6.68 -18.09
N LYS A 467 2.13 -7.32 -16.94
CA LYS A 467 2.72 -8.61 -16.59
C LYS A 467 2.10 -9.75 -17.41
N LEU A 468 2.85 -10.24 -18.39
CA LEU A 468 2.41 -11.32 -19.28
C LEU A 468 2.80 -12.71 -18.74
N PRO A 469 2.00 -13.76 -19.00
CA PRO A 469 2.30 -15.13 -18.55
C PRO A 469 3.69 -15.59 -19.02
N GLY A 470 4.53 -16.07 -18.09
CA GLY A 470 5.85 -16.64 -18.38
C GLY A 470 7.01 -15.63 -18.46
N ARG A 471 6.77 -14.32 -18.33
CA ARG A 471 7.83 -13.30 -18.24
C ARG A 471 8.08 -12.85 -16.79
N LYS A 472 9.35 -12.69 -16.42
CA LYS A 472 9.80 -12.18 -15.11
C LYS A 472 10.50 -10.83 -15.22
N ASP A 473 10.04 -9.98 -16.14
CA ASP A 473 10.65 -8.68 -16.38
C ASP A 473 10.41 -7.75 -15.17
N ALA A 474 11.49 -7.19 -14.60
CA ALA A 474 11.42 -6.22 -13.51
C ALA A 474 10.67 -4.96 -13.95
N GLY A 475 9.74 -4.45 -13.13
CA GLY A 475 8.92 -3.26 -13.42
C GLY A 475 7.59 -3.54 -14.16
N THR A 476 7.24 -4.80 -14.41
CA THR A 476 5.92 -5.18 -14.93
C THR A 476 4.94 -5.51 -13.81
N PHE A 477 3.66 -5.16 -13.96
CA PHE A 477 2.62 -5.47 -12.97
C PHE A 477 1.30 -5.93 -13.59
N ASP A 478 0.54 -6.73 -12.83
CA ASP A 478 -0.80 -7.18 -13.24
C ASP A 478 -1.84 -6.16 -12.76
N ILE A 479 -2.64 -5.62 -13.68
CA ILE A 479 -3.71 -4.65 -13.36
C ILE A 479 -4.98 -5.32 -12.85
N ARG A 480 -5.16 -6.63 -13.07
CA ARG A 480 -6.38 -7.37 -12.70
C ARG A 480 -6.80 -7.21 -11.23
N PRO A 481 -5.89 -7.23 -10.24
CA PRO A 481 -6.26 -7.01 -8.83
C PRO A 481 -6.88 -5.63 -8.57
N PHE A 482 -6.66 -4.67 -9.46
CA PHE A 482 -7.19 -3.32 -9.33
C PHE A 482 -8.50 -3.11 -10.08
N LEU A 483 -8.86 -3.97 -11.05
CA LEU A 483 -10.12 -3.81 -11.79
C LEU A 483 -11.32 -3.92 -10.83
N PRO A 484 -12.42 -3.16 -11.03
CA PRO A 484 -13.63 -3.28 -10.22
C PRO A 484 -14.21 -4.66 -10.43
N GLU A 485 -14.64 -5.34 -9.37
CA GLU A 485 -15.16 -6.72 -9.46
C GLU A 485 -16.64 -6.79 -9.77
N ALA A 486 -17.25 -5.66 -10.09
CA ALA A 486 -18.63 -5.58 -10.54
C ALA A 486 -18.84 -6.38 -11.83
N ASP A 487 -20.02 -6.96 -12.00
CA ASP A 487 -20.45 -7.56 -13.26
C ASP A 487 -21.13 -6.53 -14.18
N GLN A 488 -21.14 -5.25 -13.80
CA GLN A 488 -21.70 -4.10 -14.52
C GLN A 488 -20.67 -2.96 -14.70
N GLY A 489 -21.02 -1.92 -15.46
CA GLY A 489 -20.15 -0.76 -15.72
C GLY A 489 -19.22 -0.90 -16.94
N ALA A 490 -18.45 0.15 -17.21
CA ALA A 490 -17.56 0.24 -18.37
C ALA A 490 -16.10 0.48 -17.96
N ILE A 491 -15.18 -0.23 -18.60
CA ILE A 491 -13.74 -0.08 -18.43
C ILE A 491 -13.12 0.27 -19.78
N LEU A 492 -12.32 1.34 -19.81
CA LEU A 492 -11.51 1.70 -20.96
C LEU A 492 -10.03 1.68 -20.55
N ILE A 493 -9.19 0.95 -21.28
CA ILE A 493 -7.76 0.84 -21.01
C ILE A 493 -6.98 1.38 -22.20
N THR A 494 -6.02 2.29 -21.96
CA THR A 494 -5.05 2.70 -22.98
C THR A 494 -3.69 2.03 -22.72
N THR A 495 -3.08 1.47 -23.76
CA THR A 495 -1.80 0.77 -23.62
C THR A 495 -0.97 0.80 -24.92
N ARG A 496 0.34 0.66 -24.82
CA ARG A 496 1.22 0.33 -25.96
C ARG A 496 1.25 -1.17 -26.27
N SER A 497 0.82 -2.01 -25.33
CA SER A 497 0.91 -3.47 -25.49
C SER A 497 -0.22 -4.00 -26.37
N SER A 498 0.12 -4.48 -27.57
CA SER A 498 -0.80 -5.21 -28.45
C SER A 498 -1.12 -6.63 -27.96
N GLN A 499 -0.46 -7.09 -26.90
CA GLN A 499 -0.59 -8.44 -26.34
C GLN A 499 -1.56 -8.51 -25.17
N LEU A 500 -2.06 -7.37 -24.68
CA LEU A 500 -3.04 -7.33 -23.61
C LEU A 500 -4.41 -7.89 -24.11
N ARG A 501 -4.98 -8.83 -23.36
CA ARG A 501 -6.26 -9.49 -23.67
C ARG A 501 -7.18 -9.44 -22.45
N LEU A 502 -7.66 -8.24 -22.11
CA LEU A 502 -8.59 -8.00 -20.98
C LEU A 502 -10.00 -7.56 -21.42
N GLY A 503 -10.29 -7.57 -22.73
CA GLY A 503 -11.56 -7.12 -23.30
C GLY A 503 -11.51 -7.00 -24.81
N HIS A 504 -12.49 -6.30 -25.40
CA HIS A 504 -12.48 -6.02 -26.84
C HIS A 504 -11.32 -5.10 -27.17
N THR A 505 -10.53 -5.48 -28.16
CA THR A 505 -9.30 -4.77 -28.51
C THR A 505 -9.52 -3.87 -29.73
N ILE A 506 -9.16 -2.60 -29.61
CA ILE A 506 -9.19 -1.61 -30.68
C ILE A 506 -7.77 -1.15 -30.94
N THR A 507 -7.28 -1.44 -32.15
CA THR A 507 -5.98 -0.96 -32.62
C THR A 507 -6.11 0.47 -33.11
N LEU A 508 -5.38 1.39 -32.50
CA LEU A 508 -5.27 2.76 -32.96
C LEU A 508 -4.08 2.89 -33.93
N GLU A 509 -4.40 3.07 -35.21
CA GLU A 509 -3.42 3.24 -36.29
C GLU A 509 -3.11 4.72 -36.54
N LYS A 510 -2.19 5.04 -37.46
CA LYS A 510 -1.90 6.42 -37.88
C LYS A 510 -3.10 7.05 -38.61
N LEU A 511 -3.18 8.37 -38.65
CA LEU A 511 -4.22 9.06 -39.42
C LEU A 511 -4.02 8.82 -40.92
N GLN A 512 -4.87 7.97 -41.50
CA GLN A 512 -4.81 7.62 -42.92
C GLN A 512 -5.34 8.74 -43.82
N ASN A 513 -6.28 9.55 -43.32
CA ASN A 513 -6.82 10.69 -44.06
C ASN A 513 -5.86 11.88 -43.94
N ILE A 514 -5.24 12.26 -45.07
CA ILE A 514 -4.30 13.37 -45.13
C ILE A 514 -4.92 14.70 -44.68
N ASN A 515 -6.22 14.89 -44.89
CA ASN A 515 -6.91 16.13 -44.53
C ASN A 515 -6.94 16.32 -43.01
N HIS A 516 -7.13 15.24 -42.23
CA HIS A 516 -7.07 15.32 -40.77
C HIS A 516 -5.68 15.72 -40.29
N GLY A 517 -4.63 15.21 -40.95
CA GLY A 517 -3.26 15.59 -40.63
C GLY A 517 -2.95 17.06 -40.97
N LEU A 518 -3.44 17.53 -42.11
CA LEU A 518 -3.33 18.94 -42.52
C LEU A 518 -4.08 19.88 -41.58
N GLU A 519 -5.23 19.45 -41.06
CA GLU A 519 -6.03 20.24 -40.12
C GLU A 519 -5.32 20.42 -38.77
N ILE A 520 -4.77 19.35 -38.19
CA ILE A 520 -3.96 19.43 -36.96
C ILE A 520 -2.77 20.38 -37.19
N LEU A 521 -2.07 20.21 -38.30
CA LEU A 521 -0.89 21.01 -38.63
C LEU A 521 -1.22 22.48 -38.89
N SER A 522 -2.31 22.75 -39.61
CA SER A 522 -2.81 24.11 -39.89
C SER A 522 -3.17 24.83 -38.59
N HIS A 523 -3.93 24.18 -37.71
CA HIS A 523 -4.33 24.75 -36.43
C HIS A 523 -3.11 24.99 -35.52
N ALA A 524 -2.22 24.01 -35.38
CA ALA A 524 -1.02 24.15 -34.54
C ALA A 524 0.00 25.16 -35.08
N SER A 525 0.09 25.34 -36.40
CA SER A 525 1.00 26.32 -37.02
C SER A 525 0.42 27.71 -37.22
N GLY A 526 -0.91 27.88 -37.09
CA GLY A 526 -1.61 29.12 -37.44
C GLY A 526 -1.56 29.46 -38.94
N ARG A 527 -1.31 28.47 -39.81
CA ARG A 527 -1.12 28.68 -41.26
C ARG A 527 -2.23 28.03 -42.07
N GLU A 528 -2.66 28.73 -43.12
CA GLU A 528 -3.62 28.21 -44.10
C GLU A 528 -2.91 27.64 -45.35
N ARG A 529 -3.56 26.70 -46.07
CA ARG A 529 -3.14 26.16 -47.38
C ARG A 529 -1.84 25.34 -47.40
N LEU A 530 -1.67 24.41 -46.46
CA LEU A 530 -0.59 23.43 -46.49
C LEU A 530 -0.88 22.31 -47.52
N SER A 531 0.13 21.90 -48.31
CA SER A 531 -0.05 21.07 -49.51
C SER A 531 0.11 19.55 -49.31
N SER A 532 0.78 19.11 -48.24
CA SER A 532 0.97 17.69 -47.89
C SER A 532 1.22 17.54 -46.40
N ALA A 533 0.84 16.40 -45.81
CA ALA A 533 1.27 15.99 -44.46
C ALA A 533 1.80 14.54 -44.46
N ARG A 534 1.97 13.93 -45.64
CA ARG A 534 2.32 12.50 -45.79
C ARG A 534 3.67 12.17 -45.17
N GLU A 535 4.61 13.09 -45.27
CA GLU A 535 5.98 12.95 -44.79
C GLU A 535 6.08 12.85 -43.26
N LEU A 536 5.06 13.35 -42.53
CA LEU A 536 4.94 13.26 -41.07
C LEU A 536 4.16 12.03 -40.61
N ASP A 537 3.91 11.09 -41.53
CA ASP A 537 3.46 9.72 -41.27
C ASP A 537 2.08 9.64 -40.56
N GLY A 538 1.33 10.74 -40.48
CA GLY A 538 -0.01 10.77 -39.90
C GLY A 538 -0.05 10.56 -38.38
N LEU A 539 1.06 10.77 -37.66
CA LEU A 539 1.14 10.68 -36.20
C LEU A 539 0.65 12.01 -35.55
N PRO A 540 -0.46 12.02 -34.79
CA PRO A 540 -1.04 13.26 -34.26
C PRO A 540 -0.07 14.11 -33.43
N LEU A 541 0.69 13.48 -32.53
CA LEU A 541 1.66 14.20 -31.70
C LEU A 541 2.83 14.76 -32.52
N ALA A 542 3.27 14.08 -33.59
CA ALA A 542 4.30 14.58 -34.50
C ALA A 542 3.79 15.76 -35.35
N LEU A 543 2.53 15.71 -35.78
CA LEU A 543 1.89 16.79 -36.52
C LEU A 543 1.71 18.04 -35.65
N ALA A 544 1.30 17.87 -34.39
CA ALA A 544 1.15 18.97 -33.45
C ALA A 544 2.49 19.65 -33.13
N THR A 545 3.56 18.87 -32.90
CA THR A 545 4.90 19.40 -32.62
C THR A 545 5.54 20.05 -33.85
N ALA A 546 5.34 19.48 -35.05
CA ALA A 546 5.71 20.14 -36.30
C ALA A 546 4.95 21.46 -36.50
N GLY A 547 3.68 21.50 -36.13
CA GLY A 547 2.86 22.71 -36.16
C GLY A 547 3.40 23.79 -35.23
N ALA A 548 3.70 23.44 -33.97
CA ALA A 548 4.31 24.35 -33.01
C ALA A 548 5.62 24.96 -33.54
N TYR A 549 6.51 24.14 -34.12
CA TYR A 549 7.71 24.64 -34.79
C TYR A 549 7.40 25.69 -35.88
N LEU A 550 6.41 25.42 -36.74
CA LEU A 550 6.04 26.30 -37.84
C LEU A 550 5.32 27.57 -37.38
N TYR A 551 4.70 27.56 -36.20
CA TYR A 551 4.11 28.75 -35.60
C TYR A 551 5.20 29.77 -35.22
N HIS A 552 6.29 29.30 -34.63
CA HIS A 552 7.36 30.17 -34.11
C HIS A 552 8.40 30.59 -35.15
N ILE A 553 8.50 29.88 -36.29
CA ILE A 553 9.56 30.11 -37.29
C ILE A 553 8.95 30.34 -38.66
N SER A 554 9.36 31.41 -39.36
CA SER A 554 8.89 31.78 -40.70
C SER A 554 9.27 30.82 -41.84
N THR A 555 10.00 29.73 -41.56
CA THR A 555 10.40 28.70 -42.52
C THR A 555 9.17 28.17 -43.27
N SER A 556 9.26 28.01 -44.59
CA SER A 556 8.17 27.42 -45.37
C SER A 556 7.97 25.95 -44.99
N PHE A 557 6.77 25.42 -45.21
CA PHE A 557 6.52 24.01 -44.92
C PHE A 557 7.40 23.07 -45.78
N ALA A 558 7.69 23.46 -47.02
CA ALA A 558 8.58 22.71 -47.90
C ALA A 558 10.02 22.63 -47.35
N ASP A 559 10.54 23.74 -46.82
CA ASP A 559 11.88 23.78 -46.21
C ASP A 559 11.91 22.99 -44.90
N TYR A 560 10.84 23.04 -44.10
CA TYR A 560 10.70 22.20 -42.91
C TYR A 560 10.78 20.71 -43.25
N LEU A 561 10.11 20.26 -44.33
CA LEU A 561 10.21 18.88 -44.78
C LEU A 561 11.62 18.48 -45.24
N GLN A 562 12.40 19.43 -45.78
CA GLN A 562 13.81 19.17 -46.09
C GLN A 562 14.64 18.97 -44.83
N LEU A 563 14.45 19.83 -43.82
CA LEU A 563 15.12 19.70 -42.52
C LEU A 563 14.73 18.38 -41.83
N TYR A 564 13.46 18.01 -41.86
CA TYR A 564 12.95 16.75 -41.34
C TYR A 564 13.63 15.55 -42.02
N LYS A 565 13.71 15.53 -43.36
CA LYS A 565 14.40 14.46 -44.10
C LYS A 565 15.90 14.39 -43.76
N ALA A 566 16.55 15.53 -43.55
CA ALA A 566 17.96 15.59 -43.18
C ALA A 566 18.20 15.07 -41.75
N SER A 567 17.41 15.50 -40.77
CA SER A 567 17.49 15.00 -39.38
C SER A 567 17.21 13.50 -39.32
N TRP A 568 16.23 13.00 -40.10
CA TRP A 568 15.95 11.58 -40.22
C TRP A 568 17.19 10.76 -40.62
N LEU A 569 17.90 11.18 -41.67
CA LEU A 569 19.13 10.52 -42.14
C LEU A 569 20.21 10.50 -41.06
N GLN A 570 20.33 11.58 -40.26
CA GLN A 570 21.31 11.66 -39.18
C GLN A 570 20.96 10.73 -38.00
N LEU A 571 19.69 10.71 -37.56
CA LEU A 571 19.22 9.83 -36.48
C LEU A 571 19.43 8.35 -36.85
N GLN A 572 19.16 7.97 -38.10
CA GLN A 572 19.38 6.60 -38.58
C GLN A 572 20.86 6.19 -38.53
N GLN A 573 21.78 7.13 -38.77
CA GLN A 573 23.22 6.88 -38.69
C GLN A 573 23.72 6.79 -37.23
N LYS A 574 23.22 7.64 -36.34
CA LYS A 574 23.70 7.74 -34.95
C LYS A 574 23.09 6.68 -34.03
N THR A 575 21.82 6.31 -34.24
CA THR A 575 21.06 5.50 -33.27
C THR A 575 20.33 4.31 -33.90
N PRO A 576 21.00 3.46 -34.72
CA PRO A 576 20.33 2.44 -35.54
C PRO A 576 19.70 1.29 -34.74
N GLN A 577 20.16 1.03 -33.51
CA GLN A 577 19.72 -0.11 -32.69
C GLN A 577 18.59 0.22 -31.69
N LEU A 578 18.33 1.51 -31.42
CA LEU A 578 17.42 1.95 -30.35
C LEU A 578 16.06 2.45 -30.85
N LEU A 579 15.81 2.41 -32.17
CA LEU A 579 14.57 2.90 -32.78
C LEU A 579 13.67 1.73 -33.21
N PRO A 580 12.57 1.43 -32.48
CA PRO A 580 11.41 0.81 -33.12
C PRO A 580 11.04 1.61 -34.38
N TYR A 581 10.57 0.95 -35.44
CA TYR A 581 10.17 1.63 -36.70
C TYR A 581 9.14 2.76 -36.48
N GLU A 582 8.50 2.75 -35.32
CA GLU A 582 7.29 3.47 -34.95
C GLU A 582 7.54 4.80 -34.23
N ASP A 583 8.71 5.01 -33.61
CA ASP A 583 9.09 6.27 -32.92
C ASP A 583 9.80 7.29 -33.84
N ARG A 584 10.00 6.91 -35.12
CA ARG A 584 10.80 7.66 -36.10
C ARG A 584 10.30 9.09 -36.32
N ALA A 585 9.01 9.26 -36.62
CA ALA A 585 8.47 10.57 -36.95
C ALA A 585 8.45 11.53 -35.74
N LEU A 586 8.21 11.00 -34.54
CA LEU A 586 8.22 11.79 -33.31
C LEU A 586 9.64 12.28 -33.00
N TYR A 587 10.62 11.36 -33.03
CA TYR A 587 12.01 11.69 -32.71
C TYR A 587 12.59 12.67 -33.72
N THR A 588 12.32 12.49 -35.02
CA THR A 588 12.76 13.44 -36.05
C THR A 588 12.12 14.81 -35.86
N THR A 589 10.84 14.88 -35.50
CA THR A 589 10.17 16.17 -35.27
C THR A 589 10.73 16.90 -34.05
N TRP A 590 10.97 16.17 -32.96
CA TRP A 590 11.60 16.73 -31.76
C TRP A 590 13.05 17.10 -32.01
N ASP A 591 13.81 16.32 -32.78
CA ASP A 591 15.21 16.63 -33.11
C ASP A 591 15.32 17.90 -33.96
N VAL A 592 14.44 18.09 -34.97
CA VAL A 592 14.36 19.36 -35.73
C VAL A 592 14.03 20.54 -34.81
N SER A 593 13.10 20.37 -33.87
CA SER A 593 12.75 21.42 -32.91
C SER A 593 13.88 21.69 -31.92
N PHE A 594 14.57 20.65 -31.48
CA PHE A 594 15.68 20.72 -30.55
C PHE A 594 16.91 21.42 -31.17
N GLU A 595 17.18 21.22 -32.45
CA GLU A 595 18.21 21.99 -33.17
C GLU A 595 17.92 23.49 -33.16
N ARG A 596 16.64 23.90 -33.08
CA ARG A 596 16.27 25.31 -32.91
C ARG A 596 16.38 25.77 -31.46
N VAL A 597 15.99 24.94 -30.51
CA VAL A 597 16.22 25.22 -29.08
C VAL A 597 17.72 25.46 -28.84
N LYS A 598 18.61 24.64 -29.42
CA LYS A 598 20.07 24.83 -29.37
C LYS A 598 20.54 26.19 -29.91
N GLN A 599 19.87 26.72 -30.93
CA GLN A 599 20.20 28.02 -31.52
C GLN A 599 19.63 29.19 -30.69
N GLN A 600 18.55 28.98 -29.95
CA GLN A 600 17.85 30.04 -29.22
C GLN A 600 18.30 30.19 -27.78
N SER A 601 18.51 29.09 -27.05
CA SER A 601 18.85 29.14 -25.63
C SER A 601 19.69 27.93 -25.21
N SER A 602 20.94 28.19 -24.85
CA SER A 602 21.82 27.19 -24.24
C SER A 602 21.27 26.68 -22.91
N LEU A 603 20.62 27.55 -22.12
CA LEU A 603 20.01 27.22 -20.83
C LEU A 603 18.82 26.26 -20.99
N ALA A 604 17.95 26.48 -21.99
CA ALA A 604 16.83 25.58 -22.27
C ALA A 604 17.31 24.17 -22.65
N VAL A 605 18.39 24.07 -23.43
CA VAL A 605 19.03 22.78 -23.74
C VAL A 605 19.52 22.09 -22.48
N LYS A 606 20.25 22.81 -21.62
CA LYS A 606 20.80 22.24 -20.39
C LYS A 606 19.72 21.81 -19.40
N LEU A 607 18.65 22.61 -19.27
CA LEU A 607 17.48 22.27 -18.48
C LEU A 607 16.81 20.99 -18.98
N LEU A 608 16.58 20.87 -20.29
CA LEU A 608 15.99 19.66 -20.89
C LEU A 608 16.87 18.43 -20.62
N GLN A 609 18.19 18.55 -20.79
CA GLN A 609 19.15 17.48 -20.50
C GLN A 609 19.11 17.04 -19.04
N LEU A 610 19.03 17.99 -18.11
CA LEU A 610 18.95 17.73 -16.67
C LEU A 610 17.62 17.07 -16.27
N TRP A 611 16.51 17.47 -16.89
CA TRP A 611 15.17 16.93 -16.61
C TRP A 611 15.06 15.41 -16.86
N ALA A 612 15.91 14.85 -17.73
CA ALA A 612 16.00 13.40 -17.92
C ALA A 612 16.24 12.60 -16.61
N TYR A 613 16.83 13.24 -15.60
CA TYR A 613 17.21 12.66 -14.30
C TYR A 613 16.19 12.90 -13.18
N PHE A 614 15.22 13.77 -13.40
CA PHE A 614 14.08 13.96 -12.52
C PHE A 614 12.89 13.07 -12.93
N ASP A 615 11.85 13.02 -12.11
CA ASP A 615 10.55 12.57 -12.58
C ASP A 615 10.06 13.47 -13.74
N ASN A 616 9.20 12.92 -14.60
CA ASN A 616 8.73 13.65 -15.78
C ASN A 616 7.65 14.69 -15.45
N GLN A 617 7.20 14.77 -14.19
CA GLN A 617 6.23 15.73 -13.69
C GLN A 617 6.79 16.62 -12.59
N ASP A 618 6.12 17.74 -12.32
CA ASP A 618 6.37 18.70 -11.24
C ASP A 618 7.86 19.07 -11.05
N VAL A 619 8.53 19.58 -12.09
CA VAL A 619 9.83 20.27 -11.91
C VAL A 619 9.58 21.76 -11.80
N TRP A 620 10.04 22.37 -10.70
CA TRP A 620 9.84 23.79 -10.38
C TRP A 620 11.16 24.52 -10.11
N PHE A 621 11.08 25.84 -9.96
CA PHE A 621 12.26 26.70 -9.88
C PHE A 621 13.13 26.41 -8.64
N GLU A 622 12.53 26.38 -7.45
CA GLU A 622 13.20 26.24 -6.16
C GLU A 622 13.91 24.87 -6.04
N LEU A 623 13.33 23.80 -6.61
CA LEU A 623 13.99 22.50 -6.70
C LEU A 623 15.39 22.60 -7.33
N LEU A 624 15.53 23.40 -8.39
CA LEU A 624 16.81 23.55 -9.09
C LEU A 624 17.75 24.53 -8.40
N GLN A 625 17.26 25.39 -7.49
CA GLN A 625 18.12 26.32 -6.74
C GLN A 625 19.12 25.61 -5.83
N GLY A 626 18.94 24.32 -5.53
CA GLY A 626 19.98 23.49 -4.92
C GLY A 626 21.32 23.53 -5.70
N CYS A 627 21.31 23.83 -7.00
CA CYS A 627 22.50 24.11 -7.81
C CYS A 627 23.35 25.29 -7.31
N GLN A 628 22.78 26.28 -6.59
CA GLN A 628 23.50 27.52 -6.26
C GLN A 628 24.73 27.32 -5.37
N ARG A 629 24.76 26.22 -4.60
CA ARG A 629 25.84 25.95 -3.64
C ARG A 629 27.11 25.46 -4.32
N ASP A 630 27.00 24.68 -5.39
CA ASP A 630 28.14 23.95 -5.97
C ASP A 630 27.93 23.52 -7.44
N GLY A 631 26.96 24.11 -8.16
CA GLY A 631 26.56 23.71 -9.52
C GLY A 631 27.44 24.27 -10.64
N PRO A 632 27.29 23.77 -11.87
CA PRO A 632 27.99 24.31 -13.04
C PRO A 632 27.46 25.73 -13.37
N GLU A 633 28.29 26.56 -14.02
CA GLU A 633 28.00 27.97 -14.32
C GLU A 633 26.63 28.19 -14.96
N TRP A 634 26.26 27.35 -15.93
CA TRP A 634 24.94 27.42 -16.58
C TRP A 634 23.78 27.13 -15.62
N CYS A 635 23.94 26.27 -14.60
CA CYS A 635 22.86 26.02 -13.63
C CYS A 635 22.74 27.20 -12.65
N LEU A 636 23.87 27.82 -12.28
CA LEU A 636 23.88 29.05 -11.48
C LEU A 636 23.18 30.19 -12.23
N GLU A 637 23.42 30.31 -13.54
CA GLU A 637 22.74 31.29 -14.39
C GLU A 637 21.24 30.98 -14.50
N LEU A 638 20.87 29.74 -14.82
CA LEU A 638 19.47 29.30 -14.93
C LEU A 638 18.66 29.55 -13.65
N THR A 639 19.29 29.42 -12.49
CA THR A 639 18.64 29.50 -11.17
C THR A 639 18.86 30.83 -10.46
N LYS A 640 19.44 31.82 -11.15
CA LYS A 640 19.73 33.14 -10.60
C LYS A 640 18.46 33.88 -10.18
N ASP A 641 17.41 33.80 -10.99
CA ASP A 641 16.08 34.30 -10.69
C ASP A 641 15.02 33.52 -11.47
N GLN A 642 13.76 33.65 -11.03
CA GLN A 642 12.65 32.90 -11.60
C GLN A 642 12.35 33.30 -13.06
N LEU A 643 12.68 34.54 -13.47
CA LEU A 643 12.44 35.02 -14.82
C LEU A 643 13.32 34.27 -15.83
N ILE A 644 14.61 34.09 -15.53
CA ILE A 644 15.54 33.35 -16.39
C ILE A 644 15.10 31.88 -16.53
N PHE A 645 14.69 31.26 -15.43
CA PHE A 645 14.14 29.91 -15.45
C PHE A 645 12.88 29.82 -16.31
N ASP A 646 11.92 30.72 -16.10
CA ASP A 646 10.67 30.78 -16.87
C ASP A 646 10.94 31.07 -18.35
N GLU A 647 11.95 31.88 -18.70
CA GLU A 647 12.37 32.10 -20.09
C GLU A 647 12.92 30.82 -20.74
N ALA A 648 13.77 30.07 -20.02
CA ALA A 648 14.31 28.80 -20.51
C ALA A 648 13.19 27.76 -20.69
N VAL A 649 12.27 27.64 -19.73
CA VAL A 649 11.09 26.77 -19.83
C VAL A 649 10.17 27.22 -20.95
N ARG A 650 9.96 28.53 -21.13
CA ARG A 650 9.13 29.08 -22.22
C ARG A 650 9.65 28.68 -23.58
N VAL A 651 10.97 28.68 -23.80
CA VAL A 651 11.56 28.17 -25.05
C VAL A 651 11.20 26.70 -25.27
N LEU A 652 11.22 25.87 -24.23
CA LEU A 652 10.81 24.46 -24.34
C LEU A 652 9.30 24.30 -24.61
N CYS A 653 8.47 25.16 -24.00
CA CYS A 653 7.03 25.20 -24.23
C CYS A 653 6.66 25.67 -25.65
N ASP A 654 7.36 26.67 -26.19
CA ASP A 654 7.14 27.21 -27.54
C ASP A 654 7.27 26.08 -28.61
N TYR A 655 8.13 25.08 -28.37
CA TYR A 655 8.27 23.90 -29.24
C TYR A 655 7.51 22.64 -28.79
N ALA A 656 6.57 22.77 -27.84
CA ALA A 656 5.76 21.68 -27.30
C ALA A 656 6.59 20.49 -26.76
N LEU A 657 7.76 20.78 -26.15
CA LEU A 657 8.58 19.78 -25.46
C LEU A 657 8.20 19.65 -23.98
N VAL A 658 7.68 20.73 -23.39
CA VAL A 658 7.31 20.84 -21.97
C VAL A 658 5.95 21.56 -21.87
N GLU A 659 5.16 21.22 -20.86
CA GLU A 659 3.84 21.77 -20.59
C GLU A 659 3.75 22.31 -19.15
N ILE A 660 2.82 23.25 -18.91
CA ILE A 660 2.56 23.82 -17.59
C ILE A 660 1.59 22.90 -16.83
N GLU A 661 1.90 22.58 -15.58
CA GLU A 661 1.02 21.76 -14.75
C GLU A 661 -0.07 22.65 -14.11
N ILE A 662 -1.35 22.37 -14.44
CA ILE A 662 -2.50 23.21 -14.03
C ILE A 662 -3.00 22.85 -12.62
N SER A 663 -2.53 21.73 -12.06
CA SER A 663 -3.11 21.12 -10.86
C SER A 663 -2.29 21.32 -9.59
N GLN A 664 -2.17 22.56 -9.09
CA GLN A 664 -2.01 22.83 -7.66
C GLN A 664 -2.76 24.13 -7.29
N SER A 665 -3.50 24.09 -6.19
CA SER A 665 -4.29 25.19 -5.61
C SER A 665 -3.46 26.46 -5.44
N HIS A 666 -4.10 27.62 -5.57
CA HIS A 666 -3.54 28.98 -5.46
C HIS A 666 -2.79 29.35 -4.15
N ASP A 667 -2.57 28.40 -3.23
CA ASP A 667 -1.92 28.59 -1.91
C ASP A 667 -0.62 27.77 -1.75
N SER A 668 0.18 27.56 -2.81
CA SER A 668 1.47 26.86 -2.69
C SER A 668 2.58 27.77 -2.14
N VAL A 669 3.45 27.22 -1.29
CA VAL A 669 4.61 27.92 -0.66
C VAL A 669 5.71 28.24 -1.68
N GLU A 670 5.77 27.47 -2.76
CA GLU A 670 6.78 27.56 -3.81
C GLU A 670 6.14 27.68 -5.19
N SER A 671 6.98 27.98 -6.19
CA SER A 671 6.54 28.14 -7.57
C SER A 671 5.88 26.91 -8.19
N ARG A 672 5.10 27.18 -9.23
CA ARG A 672 4.38 26.18 -10.04
C ARG A 672 5.33 25.16 -10.67
N GLY A 673 4.88 23.92 -10.73
CA GLY A 673 5.55 22.85 -11.45
C GLY A 673 5.32 22.90 -12.96
N TYR A 674 6.28 22.35 -13.70
CA TYR A 674 6.18 22.06 -15.12
C TYR A 674 6.32 20.56 -15.35
N SER A 675 5.79 20.09 -16.48
CA SER A 675 5.68 18.66 -16.81
C SER A 675 6.14 18.36 -18.23
N MET A 676 6.73 17.17 -18.44
CA MET A 676 7.18 16.68 -19.73
C MET A 676 6.43 15.39 -20.10
N HIS A 677 5.94 15.31 -21.34
CA HIS A 677 5.29 14.10 -21.84
C HIS A 677 6.24 12.89 -21.79
N SER A 678 5.73 11.71 -21.40
CA SER A 678 6.55 10.51 -21.16
C SER A 678 7.42 10.07 -22.34
N SER A 679 6.90 10.19 -23.57
CA SER A 679 7.69 9.91 -24.78
C SER A 679 8.77 10.95 -25.06
N VAL A 680 8.54 12.23 -24.73
CA VAL A 680 9.57 13.27 -24.83
C VAL A 680 10.65 12.98 -23.79
N HIS A 681 10.27 12.63 -22.56
CA HIS A 681 11.23 12.24 -21.52
C HIS A 681 12.07 11.02 -21.90
N SER A 682 11.48 10.03 -22.57
CA SER A 682 12.20 8.87 -23.10
C SER A 682 13.16 9.25 -24.23
N TRP A 683 12.73 10.10 -25.17
CA TRP A 683 13.58 10.65 -26.22
C TRP A 683 14.74 11.46 -25.63
N THR A 684 14.49 12.31 -24.63
CA THR A 684 15.54 13.10 -23.97
C THR A 684 16.58 12.18 -23.32
N LYS A 685 16.16 11.12 -22.65
CA LYS A 685 17.07 10.14 -22.04
C LYS A 685 17.94 9.41 -23.07
N ASN A 686 17.31 8.91 -24.14
CA ASN A 686 17.95 7.95 -25.05
C ASN A 686 18.61 8.59 -26.28
N VAL A 687 18.21 9.80 -26.65
CA VAL A 687 18.68 10.50 -27.87
C VAL A 687 19.39 11.79 -27.53
N VAL A 688 18.77 12.66 -26.72
CA VAL A 688 19.38 13.96 -26.37
C VAL A 688 20.61 13.77 -25.50
N ASN A 689 20.53 12.89 -24.50
CA ASN A 689 21.66 12.59 -23.63
C ASN A 689 22.59 11.50 -24.21
N ASP A 690 22.11 10.68 -25.16
CA ASP A 690 22.77 9.50 -25.77
C ASP A 690 23.16 8.40 -24.76
N LYS A 691 23.89 8.77 -23.71
CA LYS A 691 24.32 7.93 -22.60
C LYS A 691 23.97 8.58 -21.27
N TRP A 692 23.99 7.76 -20.23
CA TRP A 692 23.87 8.24 -18.86
C TRP A 692 25.03 9.17 -18.52
N ASP A 693 24.72 10.41 -18.13
CA ASP A 693 25.68 11.42 -17.67
C ASP A 693 25.67 11.46 -16.14
N GLU A 694 26.72 10.88 -15.54
CA GLU A 694 26.90 10.85 -14.08
C GLU A 694 26.92 12.25 -13.44
N LYS A 695 27.34 13.29 -14.18
CA LYS A 695 27.41 14.66 -13.67
C LYS A 695 26.03 15.29 -13.60
N MET A 696 25.22 15.12 -14.65
CA MET A 696 23.84 15.59 -14.65
C MET A 696 23.00 14.84 -13.62
N ALA A 697 23.21 13.52 -13.49
CA ALA A 697 22.57 12.72 -12.46
C ALA A 697 22.97 13.16 -11.05
N GLY A 698 24.26 13.44 -10.81
CA GLY A 698 24.75 13.99 -9.55
C GLY A 698 24.22 15.39 -9.26
N LEU A 699 24.07 16.24 -10.29
CA LEU A 699 23.47 17.57 -10.16
C LEU A 699 21.98 17.49 -9.76
N ALA A 700 21.20 16.65 -10.44
CA ALA A 700 19.80 16.42 -10.10
C ALA A 700 19.64 15.87 -8.69
N LEU A 701 20.51 14.92 -8.31
CA LEU A 701 20.53 14.36 -6.96
C LEU A 701 20.80 15.44 -5.91
N ASN A 702 21.81 16.29 -6.12
CA ASN A 702 22.11 17.42 -5.25
C ASN A 702 20.94 18.41 -5.14
N CYS A 703 20.26 18.71 -6.25
CA CYS A 703 19.07 19.56 -6.24
C CYS A 703 18.01 18.99 -5.29
N ILE A 704 17.73 17.69 -5.37
CA ILE A 704 16.77 17.00 -4.49
C ILE A 704 17.23 17.04 -3.04
N GLY A 705 18.49 16.65 -2.77
CA GLY A 705 19.03 16.53 -1.41
C GLY A 705 19.16 17.87 -0.69
N LEU A 706 19.57 18.92 -1.39
CA LEU A 706 19.71 20.26 -0.81
C LEU A 706 18.38 20.96 -0.61
N HIS A 707 17.34 20.54 -1.32
CA HIS A 707 15.98 21.08 -1.16
C HIS A 707 15.18 20.37 -0.06
N VAL A 708 15.73 19.32 0.57
CA VAL A 708 15.07 18.68 1.72
C VAL A 708 14.96 19.70 2.87
N PRO A 709 13.75 20.11 3.26
CA PRO A 709 13.55 21.18 4.24
C PRO A 709 13.84 20.69 5.67
N HIS A 710 14.20 21.62 6.55
CA HIS A 710 14.28 21.32 7.98
C HIS A 710 12.89 21.37 8.65
N HIS A 711 12.67 20.56 9.70
CA HIS A 711 11.40 20.50 10.44
C HIS A 711 10.91 21.82 11.07
N HIS A 712 11.79 22.80 11.20
CA HIS A 712 11.46 24.11 11.76
C HIS A 712 10.91 25.07 10.71
N GLU A 713 11.01 24.71 9.42
CA GLU A 713 10.49 25.50 8.33
C GLU A 713 8.96 25.32 8.24
N PRO A 714 8.20 26.41 8.02
CA PRO A 714 6.76 26.33 7.82
C PRO A 714 6.44 25.43 6.62
N GLN A 715 5.45 24.54 6.77
CA GLN A 715 4.96 23.70 5.67
C GLN A 715 6.01 22.77 5.03
N TYR A 716 7.09 22.42 5.76
CA TYR A 716 8.14 21.51 5.29
C TYR A 716 7.59 20.22 4.64
N TRP A 717 6.47 19.69 5.15
CA TRP A 717 5.81 18.49 4.65
C TRP A 717 5.27 18.62 3.21
N VAL A 718 4.91 19.84 2.76
CA VAL A 718 4.43 20.09 1.39
C VAL A 718 5.60 19.93 0.41
N ILE A 719 6.76 20.48 0.77
CA ILE A 719 7.98 20.36 -0.04
C ILE A 719 8.44 18.90 -0.07
N GLU A 720 8.45 18.21 1.07
CA GLU A 720 8.79 16.78 1.12
C GLU A 720 7.88 15.96 0.19
N GLN A 721 6.58 16.24 0.14
CA GLN A 721 5.64 15.53 -0.73
C GLN A 721 5.98 15.67 -2.22
N ARG A 722 6.37 16.87 -2.66
CA ARG A 722 6.83 17.12 -4.04
C ARG A 722 8.14 16.38 -4.33
N LEU A 723 9.11 16.44 -3.41
CA LEU A 723 10.45 15.85 -3.57
C LEU A 723 10.46 14.33 -3.71
N VAL A 724 9.52 13.62 -3.09
CA VAL A 724 9.53 12.14 -3.05
C VAL A 724 9.59 11.48 -4.42
N ARG A 725 8.83 12.00 -5.39
CA ARG A 725 8.78 11.41 -6.73
C ARG A 725 10.15 11.52 -7.42
N HIS A 726 10.80 12.66 -7.27
CA HIS A 726 12.16 12.88 -7.77
C HIS A 726 13.18 11.99 -7.04
N ALA A 727 13.11 11.91 -5.70
CA ALA A 727 14.01 11.07 -4.90
C ALA A 727 13.90 9.57 -5.26
N ASN A 728 12.68 9.07 -5.41
CA ASN A 728 12.43 7.69 -5.84
C ASN A 728 12.95 7.44 -7.27
N ARG A 729 12.82 8.42 -8.17
CA ARG A 729 13.32 8.30 -9.55
C ARG A 729 14.84 8.14 -9.61
N CYS A 730 15.56 8.78 -8.68
CA CYS A 730 17.02 8.67 -8.59
C CYS A 730 17.50 7.36 -7.95
N GLN A 731 16.62 6.46 -7.48
CA GLN A 731 17.00 5.24 -6.75
C GLN A 731 17.90 4.29 -7.57
N ASP A 732 17.63 4.12 -8.87
CA ASP A 732 18.48 3.29 -9.74
C ASP A 732 19.90 3.85 -9.82
N PHE A 733 20.05 5.17 -9.89
CA PHE A 733 21.35 5.83 -9.90
C PHE A 733 22.02 5.76 -8.53
N LEU A 734 21.25 5.99 -7.46
CA LEU A 734 21.69 5.84 -6.10
C LEU A 734 22.33 4.46 -5.93
N SER A 735 21.66 3.37 -6.29
CA SER A 735 22.23 2.02 -6.14
C SER A 735 23.56 1.79 -6.87
N ARG A 736 23.82 2.53 -7.95
CA ARG A 736 25.03 2.40 -8.79
C ARG A 736 26.16 3.34 -8.41
N TRP A 737 25.89 4.42 -7.66
CA TRP A 737 26.90 5.40 -7.30
C TRP A 737 27.97 4.78 -6.37
N PRO A 738 29.23 4.63 -6.80
CA PRO A 738 30.27 4.04 -5.97
C PRO A 738 30.58 4.95 -4.79
N VAL A 739 30.58 4.39 -3.57
CA VAL A 739 31.10 5.09 -2.37
C VAL A 739 32.62 5.37 -2.52
N GLU A 740 33.28 4.71 -3.48
CA GLU A 740 34.73 4.61 -3.66
C GLU A 740 35.32 5.37 -4.85
N GLN A 741 34.74 6.48 -5.33
CA GLN A 741 35.46 7.29 -6.32
C GLN A 741 36.74 7.91 -5.70
N ASP A 742 37.88 7.23 -5.86
CA ASP A 742 39.24 7.71 -5.65
C ASP A 742 39.52 8.87 -6.63
N GLY A 743 39.06 10.08 -6.30
CA GLY A 743 39.41 11.31 -7.03
C GLY A 743 40.92 11.58 -7.08
N ALA A 744 41.72 10.87 -6.28
CA ALA A 744 43.18 10.95 -6.31
C ALA A 744 43.84 9.99 -7.33
N LYS A 745 43.22 8.86 -7.70
CA LYS A 745 43.88 7.90 -8.63
C LYS A 745 43.77 8.27 -10.10
N SER A 746 42.74 8.99 -10.53
CA SER A 746 42.67 9.47 -11.92
C SER A 746 43.60 10.67 -12.19
N MET A 747 44.02 11.39 -11.14
CA MET A 747 44.96 12.50 -11.26
C MET A 747 46.44 12.05 -11.16
N LEU A 748 46.73 10.97 -10.43
CA LEU A 748 48.10 10.44 -10.23
C LEU A 748 48.58 9.45 -11.30
N THR A 749 47.72 8.96 -12.19
CA THR A 749 48.14 8.10 -13.32
C THR A 749 48.58 8.91 -14.56
N HIS A 750 48.53 10.25 -14.48
CA HIS A 750 49.07 11.17 -15.49
C HIS A 750 50.14 12.15 -14.95
N THR A 751 50.79 11.83 -13.84
CA THR A 751 51.97 12.57 -13.36
C THR A 751 53.28 11.94 -13.85
N ALA A 752 53.54 12.05 -15.15
CA ALA A 752 54.88 11.84 -15.73
C ALA A 752 55.29 12.92 -16.74
N ALA A 753 54.61 14.07 -16.79
CA ALA A 753 55.00 15.18 -17.67
C ALA A 753 54.68 16.56 -17.06
N TYR A 754 55.52 17.01 -16.12
CA TYR A 754 55.46 18.35 -15.52
C TYR A 754 55.70 19.52 -16.52
N GLY A 755 55.85 19.24 -17.82
CA GLY A 755 55.98 20.26 -18.86
C GLY A 755 54.68 20.65 -19.58
N LEU A 756 53.63 19.81 -19.55
CA LEU A 756 52.39 20.06 -20.31
C LEU A 756 51.27 20.75 -19.52
N SER A 757 51.28 20.70 -18.18
CA SER A 757 50.20 21.29 -17.36
C SER A 757 50.12 22.81 -17.49
N MET A 758 51.25 23.49 -17.70
CA MET A 758 51.31 24.94 -17.90
C MET A 758 50.83 25.35 -19.30
N LEU A 759 51.03 24.49 -20.31
CA LEU A 759 50.48 24.69 -21.66
C LEU A 759 48.96 24.40 -21.67
N TYR A 760 48.48 23.40 -20.93
CA TYR A 760 47.04 23.12 -20.77
C TYR A 760 46.28 24.25 -20.04
N MET A 761 46.96 24.99 -19.14
CA MET A 761 46.41 26.19 -18.50
C MET A 761 46.34 27.39 -19.47
N MET A 762 47.17 27.44 -20.51
CA MET A 762 47.22 28.52 -21.50
C MET A 762 46.26 28.36 -22.69
N ILE A 763 45.74 27.15 -22.96
CA ILE A 763 44.85 26.89 -24.13
C ILE A 763 43.35 26.77 -23.73
N GLY A 764 42.92 27.31 -22.58
CA GLY A 764 41.49 27.57 -22.31
C GLY A 764 40.54 26.36 -22.41
N TYR A 765 40.97 25.16 -21.96
CA TYR A 765 40.04 24.03 -21.80
C TYR A 765 39.22 24.23 -20.51
N GLU A 766 37.91 24.47 -20.67
CA GLU A 766 36.91 24.44 -19.59
C GLU A 766 37.07 23.17 -18.75
N LYS A 767 37.39 23.34 -17.46
CA LYS A 767 37.39 22.24 -16.49
C LYS A 767 35.97 21.70 -16.40
N ALA A 768 35.77 20.48 -16.89
CA ALA A 768 34.47 19.83 -16.85
C ALA A 768 34.03 19.61 -15.39
N TRP A 769 32.99 20.31 -14.95
CA TRP A 769 32.42 20.28 -13.59
C TRP A 769 32.05 18.86 -13.13
N VAL A 770 32.25 18.55 -11.85
CA VAL A 770 31.85 17.31 -11.14
C VAL A 770 31.35 17.75 -9.76
N PRO A 771 30.21 17.24 -9.25
CA PRO A 771 29.77 17.57 -7.91
C PRO A 771 30.84 17.24 -6.87
N SER A 772 31.02 18.11 -5.87
CA SER A 772 31.97 17.84 -4.80
C SER A 772 31.58 16.55 -4.06
N ARG A 773 32.57 15.71 -3.73
CA ARG A 773 32.32 14.44 -2.99
C ARG A 773 31.53 14.70 -1.71
N THR A 774 31.83 15.79 -1.02
CA THR A 774 31.12 16.23 0.18
C THR A 774 29.67 16.60 -0.08
N SER A 775 29.35 17.27 -1.20
CA SER A 775 27.96 17.63 -1.54
C SER A 775 27.08 16.41 -1.82
N ILE A 776 27.63 15.34 -2.41
CA ILE A 776 26.89 14.10 -2.62
C ILE A 776 26.62 13.38 -1.29
N LEU A 777 27.58 13.42 -0.36
CA LEU A 777 27.41 12.84 0.97
C LEU A 777 26.40 13.63 1.82
N ASP A 778 26.40 14.97 1.71
CA ASP A 778 25.37 15.84 2.30
C ASP A 778 23.99 15.42 1.77
N THR A 779 23.90 15.16 0.47
CA THR A 779 22.66 14.70 -0.18
C THR A 779 22.19 13.34 0.34
N PHE A 780 23.07 12.35 0.48
CA PHE A 780 22.69 11.06 1.07
C PHE A 780 22.17 11.25 2.51
N ASN A 781 22.85 12.05 3.32
CA ASN A 781 22.37 12.34 4.66
C ASN A 781 20.98 13.00 4.65
N ASN A 782 20.74 13.98 3.77
CA ASN A 782 19.46 14.67 3.67
C ASN A 782 18.33 13.78 3.12
N LEU A 783 18.64 12.90 2.16
CA LEU A 783 17.68 11.88 1.72
C LEU A 783 17.35 10.89 2.84
N GLY A 784 18.31 10.58 3.72
CA GLY A 784 18.07 9.83 4.95
C GLY A 784 16.99 10.50 5.81
N VAL A 785 17.11 11.81 6.03
CA VAL A 785 16.10 12.61 6.76
C VAL A 785 14.75 12.56 6.05
N LEU A 786 14.71 12.81 4.73
CA LEU A 786 13.48 12.78 3.94
C LEU A 786 12.73 11.44 4.05
N TYR A 787 13.46 10.32 3.98
CA TYR A 787 12.86 9.00 4.10
C TYR A 787 12.46 8.66 5.52
N GLN A 788 13.23 9.08 6.54
CA GLN A 788 12.88 8.89 7.94
C GLN A 788 11.57 9.62 8.28
N ASN A 789 11.40 10.84 7.78
CA ASN A 789 10.20 11.65 7.97
C ASN A 789 8.95 11.03 7.34
N GLN A 790 9.13 10.24 6.30
CA GLN A 790 8.06 9.46 5.66
C GLN A 790 7.82 8.08 6.29
N GLY A 791 8.53 7.74 7.36
CA GLY A 791 8.46 6.42 7.97
C GLY A 791 9.09 5.31 7.13
N LYS A 792 9.83 5.65 6.06
CA LYS A 792 10.57 4.68 5.23
C LYS A 792 11.92 4.38 5.87
N LEU A 793 11.89 3.81 7.08
CA LEU A 793 13.06 3.66 7.95
C LEU A 793 14.19 2.83 7.32
N ASP A 794 13.87 1.81 6.52
CA ASP A 794 14.88 1.00 5.81
C ASP A 794 15.63 1.81 4.75
N LYS A 795 14.92 2.64 3.98
CA LYS A 795 15.53 3.54 2.99
C LYS A 795 16.36 4.62 3.67
N ALA A 796 15.89 5.15 4.80
CA ALA A 796 16.64 6.12 5.59
C ALA A 796 17.97 5.52 6.10
N GLN A 797 17.92 4.29 6.60
CA GLN A 797 19.11 3.56 7.05
C GLN A 797 20.14 3.42 5.92
N GLU A 798 19.71 2.94 4.75
CA GLU A 798 20.58 2.79 3.57
C GLU A 798 21.29 4.11 3.23
N MET A 799 20.55 5.22 3.20
CA MET A 799 21.12 6.52 2.85
C MET A 799 22.12 7.02 3.90
N TYR A 800 21.81 6.90 5.19
CA TYR A 800 22.74 7.31 6.25
C TYR A 800 24.00 6.45 6.32
N GLU A 801 23.90 5.13 6.13
CA GLU A 801 25.07 4.25 6.11
C GLU A 801 26.03 4.62 4.97
N ARG A 802 25.49 4.96 3.80
CA ARG A 802 26.28 5.40 2.65
C ARG A 802 26.93 6.75 2.87
N ALA A 803 26.20 7.70 3.46
CA ALA A 803 26.76 8.97 3.88
C ALA A 803 27.92 8.76 4.88
N LEU A 804 27.71 7.90 5.89
CA LEU A 804 28.70 7.61 6.94
C LEU A 804 29.98 7.01 6.35
N GLN A 805 29.86 5.92 5.58
CA GLN A 805 31.01 5.27 4.94
C GLN A 805 31.79 6.25 4.05
N GLY A 806 31.07 7.11 3.33
CA GLY A 806 31.68 8.12 2.48
C GLY A 806 32.41 9.21 3.27
N TYR A 807 31.80 9.73 4.34
CA TYR A 807 32.42 10.78 5.17
C TYR A 807 33.61 10.25 5.97
N GLU A 808 33.55 9.04 6.51
CA GLU A 808 34.69 8.40 7.19
C GLU A 808 35.89 8.29 6.26
N LYS A 809 35.68 7.88 5.00
CA LYS A 809 36.75 7.80 4.00
C LYS A 809 37.23 9.18 3.53
N ALA A 810 36.34 10.16 3.40
CA ALA A 810 36.67 11.46 2.81
C ALA A 810 37.27 12.47 3.81
N LEU A 811 36.71 12.51 5.02
CA LEU A 811 36.96 13.54 6.03
C LEU A 811 37.51 12.94 7.35
N GLY A 812 37.40 11.62 7.53
CA GLY A 812 37.80 10.91 8.73
C GLY A 812 36.66 10.71 9.74
N CYS A 813 36.90 9.80 10.70
CA CYS A 813 35.92 9.41 11.71
C CYS A 813 35.52 10.54 12.67
N ASP A 814 36.45 11.47 12.95
CA ASP A 814 36.26 12.56 13.92
C ASP A 814 35.76 13.86 13.27
N HIS A 815 35.49 13.88 11.96
CA HIS A 815 34.98 15.07 11.29
C HIS A 815 33.53 15.37 11.66
N THR A 816 33.16 16.64 11.76
CA THR A 816 31.85 17.11 12.20
C THR A 816 30.69 16.52 11.38
N SER A 817 30.79 16.47 10.05
CA SER A 817 29.79 15.84 9.17
C SER A 817 29.66 14.33 9.40
N THR A 818 30.77 13.62 9.62
CA THR A 818 30.78 12.19 9.95
C THR A 818 30.02 11.97 11.25
N LEU A 819 30.36 12.73 12.29
CA LEU A 819 29.72 12.69 13.61
C LEU A 819 28.27 13.20 13.58
N GLY A 820 27.92 14.04 12.60
CA GLY A 820 26.55 14.43 12.26
C GLY A 820 25.73 13.22 11.82
N THR A 821 26.27 12.47 10.85
CA THR A 821 25.63 11.27 10.29
C THR A 821 25.52 10.15 11.34
N VAL A 822 26.57 9.91 12.14
CA VAL A 822 26.52 8.95 13.26
C VAL A 822 25.41 9.31 14.25
N ASN A 823 25.26 10.60 14.58
CA ASN A 823 24.18 11.06 15.45
C ASN A 823 22.78 10.84 14.81
N ASN A 824 22.64 11.00 13.50
CA ASN A 824 21.38 10.74 12.78
C ASN A 824 21.04 9.24 12.74
N LEU A 825 22.04 8.37 12.57
CA LEU A 825 21.86 6.92 12.74
C LEU A 825 21.42 6.55 14.15
N GLY A 826 21.98 7.21 15.18
CA GLY A 826 21.53 7.05 16.56
C GLY A 826 20.05 7.43 16.75
N MET A 827 19.60 8.52 16.12
CA MET A 827 18.17 8.91 16.12
C MET A 827 17.32 7.86 15.40
N LEU A 828 17.75 7.40 14.22
CA LEU A 828 17.03 6.38 13.46
C LEU A 828 16.89 5.07 14.22
N TYR A 829 17.97 4.58 14.87
CA TYR A 829 17.91 3.36 15.67
C TYR A 829 17.02 3.52 16.91
N ASN A 830 17.03 4.70 17.54
CA ASN A 830 16.08 5.00 18.61
C ASN A 830 14.63 4.96 18.11
N ASP A 831 14.34 5.53 16.94
CA ASP A 831 13.00 5.49 16.32
C ASP A 831 12.56 4.06 15.95
N GLN A 832 13.52 3.18 15.61
CA GLN A 832 13.28 1.75 15.37
C GLN A 832 13.15 0.93 16.66
N GLY A 833 13.39 1.51 17.85
CA GLY A 833 13.42 0.79 19.12
C GLY A 833 14.70 -0.03 19.37
N LYS A 834 15.72 0.13 18.53
CA LYS A 834 17.06 -0.49 18.64
C LYS A 834 17.93 0.34 19.59
N LEU A 835 17.60 0.30 20.88
CA LEU A 835 18.16 1.22 21.87
C LEU A 835 19.65 0.99 22.14
N ASP A 836 20.15 -0.24 22.01
CA ASP A 836 21.57 -0.56 22.23
C ASP A 836 22.44 -0.03 21.08
N GLU A 837 22.02 -0.23 19.83
CA GLU A 837 22.69 0.31 18.64
C GLU A 837 22.66 1.85 18.62
N ALA A 838 21.55 2.44 19.08
CA ALA A 838 21.46 3.89 19.25
C ALA A 838 22.46 4.42 20.30
N GLU A 839 22.62 3.69 21.42
CA GLU A 839 23.60 4.04 22.47
C GLU A 839 25.02 4.05 21.91
N GLU A 840 25.40 3.00 21.17
CA GLU A 840 26.73 2.89 20.54
C GLU A 840 26.99 4.08 19.62
N MET A 841 26.04 4.40 18.73
CA MET A 841 26.17 5.52 17.80
C MET A 841 26.29 6.86 18.54
N TYR A 842 25.45 7.13 19.53
CA TYR A 842 25.54 8.39 20.26
C TYR A 842 26.80 8.51 21.11
N GLN A 843 27.26 7.45 21.76
CA GLN A 843 28.53 7.46 22.51
C GLN A 843 29.70 7.72 21.57
N ARG A 844 29.72 7.08 20.40
CA ARG A 844 30.72 7.33 19.34
C ARG A 844 30.71 8.79 18.89
N ALA A 845 29.52 9.33 18.60
CA ALA A 845 29.37 10.73 18.21
C ALA A 845 29.82 11.69 19.32
N LEU A 846 29.51 11.38 20.59
CA LEU A 846 29.89 12.20 21.74
C LEU A 846 31.42 12.24 21.90
N GLN A 847 32.08 11.08 21.92
CA GLN A 847 33.53 10.99 22.07
C GLN A 847 34.26 11.75 20.96
N GLY A 848 33.82 11.58 19.71
CA GLY A 848 34.39 12.31 18.57
C GLY A 848 34.16 13.82 18.67
N ARG A 849 32.96 14.27 19.06
CA ARG A 849 32.65 15.71 19.19
C ARG A 849 33.38 16.36 20.36
N GLU A 850 33.52 15.66 21.49
CA GLU A 850 34.32 16.14 22.63
C GLU A 850 35.78 16.36 22.23
N LYS A 851 36.35 15.45 21.42
CA LYS A 851 37.72 15.56 20.91
C LYS A 851 37.87 16.67 19.87
N ALA A 852 36.93 16.78 18.92
CA ALA A 852 37.05 17.69 17.78
C ALA A 852 36.63 19.14 18.11
N LEU A 853 35.60 19.32 18.94
CA LEU A 853 34.96 20.62 19.19
C LEU A 853 35.04 21.06 20.65
N GLY A 854 35.35 20.13 21.56
CA GLY A 854 35.31 20.35 23.00
C GLY A 854 33.98 19.97 23.64
N ARG A 855 34.00 19.86 24.97
CA ARG A 855 32.87 19.35 25.78
C ARG A 855 31.67 20.31 25.84
N ASP A 856 31.93 21.62 25.79
CA ASP A 856 30.91 22.68 25.92
C ASP A 856 30.39 23.16 24.55
N HIS A 857 30.83 22.56 23.43
CA HIS A 857 30.36 22.95 22.10
C HIS A 857 28.90 22.55 21.90
N THR A 858 28.11 23.40 21.24
CA THR A 858 26.66 23.24 21.06
C THR A 858 26.27 21.89 20.43
N SER A 859 26.99 21.45 19.40
CA SER A 859 26.79 20.13 18.78
C SER A 859 27.11 18.97 19.73
N THR A 860 28.16 19.07 20.56
CA THR A 860 28.50 18.07 21.57
C THR A 860 27.36 17.96 22.58
N LEU A 861 26.88 19.10 23.08
CA LEU A 861 25.75 19.18 24.01
C LEU A 861 24.43 18.72 23.38
N GLY A 862 24.29 18.84 22.06
CA GLY A 862 23.21 18.21 21.29
C GLY A 862 23.21 16.69 21.41
N THR A 863 24.36 16.05 21.23
CA THR A 863 24.49 14.60 21.40
C THR A 863 24.28 14.17 22.86
N VAL A 864 24.78 14.94 23.83
CA VAL A 864 24.51 14.67 25.26
C VAL A 864 23.00 14.72 25.56
N ASN A 865 22.29 15.72 25.01
CA ASN A 865 20.84 15.80 25.15
C ASN A 865 20.13 14.59 24.53
N ASN A 866 20.59 14.10 23.37
CA ASN A 866 20.01 12.92 22.72
C ASN A 866 20.30 11.62 23.50
N LEU A 867 21.46 11.49 24.15
CA LEU A 867 21.73 10.42 25.11
C LEU A 867 20.78 10.49 26.31
N GLY A 868 20.45 11.69 26.79
CA GLY A 868 19.42 11.88 27.81
C GLY A 868 18.05 11.33 27.38
N VAL A 869 17.64 11.59 26.13
CA VAL A 869 16.40 11.03 25.55
C VAL A 869 16.49 9.51 25.44
N LEU A 870 17.63 8.97 25.01
CA LEU A 870 17.83 7.53 24.89
C LEU A 870 17.73 6.83 26.26
N TYR A 871 18.45 7.32 27.27
CA TYR A 871 18.40 6.73 28.61
C TYR A 871 17.01 6.85 29.23
N TRP A 872 16.30 7.95 28.96
CA TRP A 872 14.90 8.08 29.33
C TRP A 872 14.03 6.99 28.67
N ASN A 873 14.17 6.75 27.36
CA ASN A 873 13.47 5.66 26.65
C ASN A 873 13.84 4.25 27.15
N GLN A 874 15.06 4.07 27.67
CA GLN A 874 15.51 2.82 28.32
C GLN A 874 15.00 2.69 29.78
N GLY A 875 14.35 3.71 30.35
CA GLY A 875 13.92 3.75 31.75
C GLY A 875 15.04 4.06 32.75
N LYS A 876 16.25 4.42 32.29
CA LYS A 876 17.42 4.83 33.08
C LYS A 876 17.31 6.31 33.46
N LEU A 877 16.37 6.62 34.36
CA LEU A 877 15.96 8.00 34.66
C LEU A 877 17.06 8.83 35.34
N ASP A 878 17.95 8.20 36.14
CA ASP A 878 19.04 8.91 36.83
C ASP A 878 20.16 9.29 35.86
N GLU A 879 20.52 8.39 34.94
CA GLU A 879 21.48 8.64 33.87
C GLU A 879 20.96 9.69 32.88
N ALA A 880 19.66 9.68 32.59
CA ALA A 880 19.01 10.73 31.80
C ALA A 880 19.10 12.10 32.51
N GLU A 881 18.89 12.15 33.83
CA GLU A 881 19.01 13.39 34.62
C GLU A 881 20.43 13.95 34.54
N GLU A 882 21.45 13.10 34.70
CA GLU A 882 22.85 13.49 34.60
C GLU A 882 23.16 14.10 33.22
N MET A 883 22.75 13.42 32.14
CA MET A 883 22.99 13.89 30.78
C MET A 883 22.30 15.23 30.52
N TYR A 884 21.02 15.39 30.89
CA TYR A 884 20.33 16.65 30.69
C TYR A 884 20.88 17.79 31.54
N GLN A 885 21.26 17.55 32.80
CA GLN A 885 21.89 18.58 33.63
C GLN A 885 23.23 19.03 33.05
N ARG A 886 24.04 18.09 32.55
CA ARG A 886 25.28 18.38 31.84
C ARG A 886 25.03 19.24 30.60
N ALA A 887 24.07 18.84 29.77
CA ALA A 887 23.69 19.59 28.58
C ALA A 887 23.20 21.01 28.93
N LEU A 888 22.39 21.15 29.98
CA LEU A 888 21.87 22.43 30.45
C LEU A 888 22.98 23.37 30.90
N GLN A 889 23.86 22.92 31.81
CA GLN A 889 24.97 23.73 32.32
C GLN A 889 25.89 24.20 31.18
N GLY A 890 26.22 23.30 30.24
CA GLY A 890 27.02 23.65 29.07
C GLY A 890 26.32 24.67 28.16
N ARG A 891 25.02 24.50 27.89
CA ARG A 891 24.25 25.41 27.02
C ARG A 891 24.03 26.77 27.66
N GLU A 892 23.79 26.83 28.97
CA GLU A 892 23.70 28.10 29.71
C GLU A 892 25.01 28.89 29.61
N LYS A 893 26.16 28.21 29.70
CA LYS A 893 27.47 28.84 29.56
C LYS A 893 27.78 29.28 28.13
N ALA A 894 27.46 28.45 27.13
CA ALA A 894 27.82 28.69 25.74
C ALA A 894 26.86 29.64 25.01
N LEU A 895 25.56 29.56 25.28
CA LEU A 895 24.50 30.26 24.54
C LEU A 895 23.68 31.22 25.40
N GLY A 896 23.80 31.12 26.73
CA GLY A 896 22.97 31.86 27.67
C GLY A 896 21.70 31.11 28.08
N ARG A 897 21.06 31.62 29.14
CA ARG A 897 19.91 30.97 29.80
C ARG A 897 18.61 31.00 29.01
N ASP A 898 18.44 32.02 28.15
CA ASP A 898 17.21 32.28 27.37
C ASP A 898 17.30 31.75 25.93
N HIS A 899 18.43 31.14 25.52
CA HIS A 899 18.57 30.62 24.17
C HIS A 899 17.67 29.40 23.94
N THR A 900 17.02 29.31 22.77
CA THR A 900 16.04 28.25 22.44
C THR A 900 16.52 26.84 22.75
N SER A 901 17.73 26.47 22.33
CA SER A 901 18.30 25.14 22.63
C SER A 901 18.53 24.90 24.12
N THR A 902 18.88 25.93 24.91
CA THR A 902 18.97 25.82 26.38
C THR A 902 17.59 25.50 26.94
N LEU A 903 16.56 26.22 26.49
CA LEU A 903 15.18 26.06 26.93
C LEU A 903 14.56 24.72 26.49
N ASP A 904 14.98 24.16 25.36
CA ASP A 904 14.58 22.80 24.96
C ASP A 904 15.12 21.74 25.95
N THR A 905 16.37 21.89 26.41
CA THR A 905 16.91 21.01 27.46
C THR A 905 16.18 21.20 28.79
N VAL A 906 15.83 22.44 29.16
CA VAL A 906 14.99 22.71 30.35
C VAL A 906 13.63 22.01 30.22
N ASN A 907 12.99 22.09 29.05
CA ASN A 907 11.72 21.40 28.79
C ASN A 907 11.85 19.87 28.91
N ASN A 908 12.96 19.29 28.44
CA ASN A 908 13.22 17.84 28.58
C ASN A 908 13.47 17.43 30.03
N LEU A 909 14.14 18.26 30.83
CA LEU A 909 14.23 18.06 32.29
C LEU A 909 12.86 18.12 32.96
N GLY A 910 11.97 18.99 32.50
CA GLY A 910 10.58 19.04 32.95
C GLY A 910 9.85 17.73 32.71
N LEU A 911 9.99 17.14 31.51
CA LEU A 911 9.42 15.82 31.18
C LEU A 911 9.99 14.73 32.09
N LEU A 912 11.31 14.68 32.25
CA LEU A 912 11.98 13.70 33.10
C LEU A 912 11.51 13.79 34.56
N TYR A 913 11.39 15.00 35.11
CA TYR A 913 10.91 15.20 36.47
C TYR A 913 9.43 14.85 36.64
N ALA A 914 8.60 15.06 35.62
CA ALA A 914 7.21 14.61 35.64
C ALA A 914 7.13 13.09 35.73
N ASP A 915 7.91 12.36 34.92
CA ASP A 915 7.95 10.89 34.92
C ASP A 915 8.53 10.30 36.23
N GLN A 916 9.47 11.00 36.86
CA GLN A 916 9.96 10.64 38.20
C GLN A 916 8.96 10.99 39.32
N GLY A 917 7.81 11.62 39.01
CA GLY A 917 6.83 12.09 39.99
C GLY A 917 7.24 13.33 40.78
N LYS A 918 8.34 14.00 40.41
CA LYS A 918 8.84 15.25 41.02
C LYS A 918 8.09 16.46 40.43
N LEU A 919 6.77 16.49 40.60
CA LEU A 919 5.88 17.41 39.88
C LEU A 919 6.20 18.91 40.11
N ASP A 920 6.65 19.31 41.30
CA ASP A 920 7.01 20.70 41.60
C ASP A 920 8.27 21.15 40.82
N LYS A 921 9.27 20.28 40.70
CA LYS A 921 10.46 20.56 39.89
C LYS A 921 10.13 20.62 38.40
N ALA A 922 9.22 19.76 37.94
CA ALA A 922 8.74 19.79 36.57
C ALA A 922 8.02 21.12 36.26
N GLU A 923 7.19 21.62 37.19
CA GLU A 923 6.49 22.91 37.06
C GLU A 923 7.50 24.05 36.92
N GLU A 924 8.52 24.11 37.80
CA GLU A 924 9.59 25.12 37.72
C GLU A 924 10.31 25.10 36.36
N MET A 925 10.67 23.91 35.86
CA MET A 925 11.36 23.78 34.58
C MET A 925 10.46 24.22 33.41
N TYR A 926 9.20 23.78 33.36
CA TYR A 926 8.30 24.17 32.28
C TYR A 926 7.96 25.66 32.30
N GLU A 927 7.73 26.27 33.46
CA GLU A 927 7.49 27.71 33.56
C GLU A 927 8.69 28.52 33.08
N ARG A 928 9.90 28.10 33.46
CA ARG A 928 11.14 28.70 32.97
C ARG A 928 11.27 28.57 31.45
N ALA A 929 11.06 27.38 30.91
CA ALA A 929 11.13 27.13 29.47
C ALA A 929 10.08 27.97 28.70
N LEU A 930 8.86 28.07 29.24
CA LEU A 930 7.78 28.85 28.65
C LEU A 930 8.11 30.34 28.59
N GLN A 931 8.51 30.94 29.73
CA GLN A 931 8.86 32.36 29.79
C GLN A 931 10.00 32.70 28.82
N GLY A 932 11.04 31.87 28.77
CA GLY A 932 12.15 32.06 27.85
C GLY A 932 11.73 31.95 26.38
N LYS A 933 10.92 30.93 26.03
CA LYS A 933 10.50 30.70 24.64
C LYS A 933 9.51 31.75 24.15
N GLU A 934 8.63 32.25 25.01
CA GLU A 934 7.75 33.38 24.69
C GLU A 934 8.56 34.63 24.35
N LYS A 935 9.64 34.89 25.09
CA LYS A 935 10.52 36.04 24.85
C LYS A 935 11.36 35.86 23.58
N ALA A 936 11.86 34.66 23.30
CA ALA A 936 12.79 34.40 22.20
C ALA A 936 12.09 34.16 20.84
N LEU A 937 10.97 33.44 20.83
CA LEU A 937 10.31 32.95 19.61
C LEU A 937 8.89 33.53 19.43
N GLY A 938 8.35 34.14 20.48
CA GLY A 938 6.95 34.57 20.52
C GLY A 938 5.99 33.48 21.01
N ARG A 939 4.76 33.90 21.25
CA ARG A 939 3.72 33.09 21.91
C ARG A 939 3.13 31.99 21.04
N ASP A 940 3.06 32.21 19.73
CA ASP A 940 2.42 31.30 18.77
C ASP A 940 3.41 30.34 18.10
N HIS A 941 4.70 30.41 18.45
CA HIS A 941 5.71 29.54 17.87
C HIS A 941 5.53 28.09 18.35
N THR A 942 5.64 27.12 17.44
CA THR A 942 5.40 25.69 17.71
C THR A 942 6.16 25.15 18.93
N SER A 943 7.45 25.51 19.07
CA SER A 943 8.24 25.10 20.24
C SER A 943 7.74 25.69 21.57
N THR A 944 7.21 26.92 21.56
CA THR A 944 6.55 27.53 22.74
C THR A 944 5.28 26.76 23.07
N LEU A 945 4.46 26.46 22.07
CA LEU A 945 3.20 25.73 22.21
C LEU A 945 3.40 24.28 22.66
N ASN A 946 4.53 23.64 22.32
CA ASN A 946 4.93 22.34 22.88
C ASN A 946 5.10 22.41 24.40
N THR A 947 5.81 23.41 24.90
CA THR A 947 5.99 23.62 26.35
C THR A 947 4.67 23.95 27.04
N VAL A 948 3.79 24.75 26.42
CA VAL A 948 2.43 25.02 26.93
C VAL A 948 1.63 23.71 27.05
N ASN A 949 1.64 22.85 26.02
CA ASN A 949 0.93 21.57 26.07
C ASN A 949 1.48 20.65 27.17
N ASN A 950 2.80 20.60 27.35
CA ASN A 950 3.43 19.80 28.41
C ASN A 950 3.08 20.32 29.81
N LEU A 951 3.03 21.63 30.01
CA LEU A 951 2.54 22.24 31.24
C LEU A 951 1.06 21.89 31.50
N GLY A 952 0.25 21.81 30.43
CA GLY A 952 -1.12 21.30 30.50
C GLY A 952 -1.22 19.85 30.99
N ILE A 953 -0.36 18.96 30.48
CA ILE A 953 -0.25 17.56 30.95
C ILE A 953 0.12 17.53 32.44
N LEU A 954 1.17 18.26 32.82
CA LEU A 954 1.62 18.32 34.21
C LEU A 954 0.51 18.79 35.15
N TYR A 955 -0.22 19.86 34.79
CA TYR A 955 -1.34 20.35 35.60
C TYR A 955 -2.51 19.35 35.66
N ALA A 956 -2.76 18.59 34.59
CA ALA A 956 -3.76 17.53 34.60
C ALA A 956 -3.37 16.41 35.58
N ASP A 957 -2.08 16.06 35.67
CA ASP A 957 -1.55 15.03 36.56
C ASP A 957 -1.47 15.49 38.02
N GLN A 958 -1.20 16.78 38.26
CA GLN A 958 -1.34 17.41 39.59
C GLN A 958 -2.80 17.59 40.03
N GLY A 959 -3.78 17.33 39.15
CA GLY A 959 -5.20 17.56 39.42
C GLY A 959 -5.65 19.03 39.35
N LYS A 960 -4.78 19.96 38.93
CA LYS A 960 -5.07 21.39 38.69
C LYS A 960 -5.84 21.58 37.38
N ARG A 961 -7.07 21.06 37.33
CA ARG A 961 -7.90 20.91 36.12
C ARG A 961 -8.15 22.20 35.33
N ASP A 962 -8.40 23.32 36.02
CA ASP A 962 -8.68 24.60 35.35
C ASP A 962 -7.44 25.16 34.64
N LYS A 963 -6.27 25.06 35.29
CA LYS A 963 -4.99 25.46 34.68
C LYS A 963 -4.62 24.56 33.49
N ALA A 964 -4.90 23.26 33.58
CA ALA A 964 -4.67 22.34 32.47
C ALA A 964 -5.54 22.69 31.25
N GLU A 965 -6.82 23.01 31.48
CA GLU A 965 -7.75 23.42 30.41
C GLU A 965 -7.28 24.71 29.73
N GLU A 966 -6.85 25.72 30.50
CA GLU A 966 -6.29 26.97 29.97
C GLU A 966 -5.08 26.72 29.07
N MET A 967 -4.13 25.89 29.52
CA MET A 967 -2.92 25.58 28.76
C MET A 967 -3.24 24.82 27.47
N TYR A 968 -4.10 23.80 27.51
CA TYR A 968 -4.48 23.05 26.31
C TYR A 968 -5.24 23.90 25.30
N GLN A 969 -6.17 24.76 25.72
CA GLN A 969 -6.88 25.66 24.82
C GLN A 969 -5.92 26.65 24.14
N ARG A 970 -4.98 27.19 24.91
CA ARG A 970 -3.93 28.06 24.35
C ARG A 970 -3.05 27.34 23.34
N ALA A 971 -2.58 26.14 23.67
CA ALA A 971 -1.76 25.32 22.77
C ALA A 971 -2.54 24.98 21.49
N LEU A 972 -3.82 24.64 21.61
CA LEU A 972 -4.70 24.31 20.49
C LEU A 972 -4.87 25.49 19.53
N GLN A 973 -5.25 26.67 20.04
CA GLN A 973 -5.45 27.87 19.22
C GLN A 973 -4.17 28.27 18.48
N GLY A 974 -3.02 28.25 19.17
CA GLY A 974 -1.73 28.56 18.54
C GLY A 974 -1.34 27.53 17.48
N ARG A 975 -1.51 26.23 17.76
CA ARG A 975 -1.14 25.15 16.82
C ARG A 975 -2.05 25.13 15.60
N GLU A 976 -3.35 25.41 15.76
CA GLU A 976 -4.26 25.57 14.62
C GLU A 976 -3.82 26.69 13.68
N LYS A 977 -3.40 27.83 14.25
CA LYS A 977 -2.91 28.98 13.47
C LYS A 977 -1.57 28.70 12.79
N ALA A 978 -0.64 28.04 13.48
CA ALA A 978 0.73 27.85 13.01
C ALA A 978 0.91 26.62 12.09
N LEU A 979 0.20 25.52 12.37
CA LEU A 979 0.40 24.21 11.73
C LEU A 979 -0.84 23.72 10.98
N GLY A 980 -1.98 24.37 11.18
CA GLY A 980 -3.27 23.89 10.70
C GLY A 980 -3.94 22.91 11.66
N ARG A 981 -5.22 22.65 11.37
CA ARG A 981 -6.11 21.85 12.25
C ARG A 981 -5.78 20.37 12.31
N ASP A 982 -5.17 19.84 11.24
CA ASP A 982 -4.97 18.40 11.04
C ASP A 982 -3.50 17.97 11.29
N HIS A 983 -2.66 18.88 11.78
CA HIS A 983 -1.29 18.54 12.14
C HIS A 983 -1.27 17.62 13.37
N THR A 984 -0.39 16.62 13.39
CA THR A 984 -0.30 15.63 14.49
C THR A 984 -0.29 16.28 15.87
N SER A 985 0.56 17.29 16.06
CA SER A 985 0.66 18.00 17.35
C SER A 985 -0.62 18.75 17.71
N THR A 986 -1.36 19.31 16.74
CA THR A 986 -2.67 19.93 16.99
C THR A 986 -3.64 18.87 17.51
N LEU A 987 -3.68 17.71 16.86
CA LEU A 987 -4.54 16.59 17.21
C LEU A 987 -4.17 15.95 18.56
N ASP A 988 -2.88 15.87 18.89
CA ASP A 988 -2.38 15.45 20.20
C ASP A 988 -2.94 16.36 21.31
N THR A 989 -2.97 17.68 21.10
CA THR A 989 -3.59 18.62 22.06
C THR A 989 -5.09 18.44 22.16
N VAL A 990 -5.78 18.23 21.03
CA VAL A 990 -7.23 17.94 21.04
C VAL A 990 -7.53 16.67 21.84
N ASN A 991 -6.78 15.60 21.62
CA ASN A 991 -6.90 14.35 22.36
C ASN A 991 -6.68 14.56 23.87
N ASN A 992 -5.63 15.29 24.25
CA ASN A 992 -5.35 15.61 25.65
C ASN A 992 -6.48 16.43 26.29
N LEU A 993 -7.07 17.39 25.56
CA LEU A 993 -8.21 18.16 26.03
C LEU A 993 -9.47 17.28 26.19
N GLY A 994 -9.69 16.32 25.29
CA GLY A 994 -10.75 15.30 25.42
C GLY A 994 -10.56 14.44 26.68
N ALA A 995 -9.33 13.99 26.94
CA ALA A 995 -9.00 13.24 28.15
C ALA A 995 -9.23 14.04 29.43
N LEU A 996 -8.89 15.33 29.42
CA LEU A 996 -9.15 16.24 30.53
C LEU A 996 -10.67 16.40 30.76
N TYR A 997 -11.46 16.63 29.71
CA TYR A 997 -12.92 16.75 29.82
C TYR A 997 -13.59 15.48 30.31
N ARG A 998 -13.11 14.31 29.88
CA ARG A 998 -13.56 13.02 30.40
C ARG A 998 -13.29 12.90 31.91
N ARG A 999 -12.09 13.29 32.38
CA ARG A 999 -11.74 13.30 33.81
C ARG A 999 -12.56 14.31 34.62
N GLN A 1000 -13.04 15.38 33.99
CA GLN A 1000 -13.92 16.38 34.61
C GLN A 1000 -15.42 15.99 34.60
N GLY A 1001 -15.80 14.92 33.91
CA GLY A 1001 -17.20 14.54 33.72
C GLY A 1001 -17.96 15.36 32.67
N LYS A 1002 -17.26 16.21 31.90
CA LYS A 1002 -17.83 16.96 30.77
C LYS A 1002 -17.86 16.06 29.52
N LEU A 1003 -18.69 15.01 29.56
CA LEU A 1003 -18.63 13.91 28.58
C LEU A 1003 -18.89 14.38 27.14
N ASP A 1004 -19.88 15.25 26.91
CA ASP A 1004 -20.17 15.77 25.55
C ASP A 1004 -18.97 16.49 24.92
N LYS A 1005 -18.26 17.30 25.71
CA LYS A 1005 -17.05 18.00 25.25
C LYS A 1005 -15.88 17.03 25.03
N ALA A 1006 -15.79 15.99 25.85
CA ALA A 1006 -14.78 14.96 25.67
C ALA A 1006 -15.00 14.16 24.39
N GLU A 1007 -16.26 13.82 24.10
CA GLU A 1007 -16.66 13.16 22.87
C GLU A 1007 -16.33 14.03 21.65
N GLU A 1008 -16.70 15.31 21.66
CA GLU A 1008 -16.39 16.25 20.58
C GLU A 1008 -14.87 16.30 20.29
N MET A 1009 -14.04 16.43 21.33
CA MET A 1009 -12.60 16.48 21.17
C MET A 1009 -12.04 15.13 20.69
N TYR A 1010 -12.46 14.00 21.25
CA TYR A 1010 -11.99 12.69 20.80
C TYR A 1010 -12.42 12.37 19.38
N GLN A 1011 -13.64 12.70 18.97
CA GLN A 1011 -14.07 12.56 17.58
C GLN A 1011 -13.23 13.41 16.64
N ARG A 1012 -12.94 14.65 17.03
CA ARG A 1012 -12.08 15.55 16.24
C ARG A 1012 -10.65 15.02 16.11
N ALA A 1013 -10.04 14.57 17.22
CA ALA A 1013 -8.70 13.99 17.19
C ALA A 1013 -8.67 12.68 16.38
N LEU A 1014 -9.71 11.85 16.47
CA LEU A 1014 -9.85 10.61 15.72
C LEU A 1014 -9.88 10.88 14.22
N GLN A 1015 -10.78 11.77 13.79
CA GLN A 1015 -10.89 12.15 12.37
C GLN A 1015 -9.55 12.68 11.82
N GLY A 1016 -8.83 13.51 12.58
CA GLY A 1016 -7.55 14.02 12.14
C GLY A 1016 -6.42 12.98 12.14
N TYR A 1017 -6.37 12.07 13.12
CA TYR A 1017 -5.36 11.00 13.12
C TYR A 1017 -5.63 9.98 12.01
N GLU A 1018 -6.89 9.63 11.76
CA GLU A 1018 -7.29 8.73 10.67
C GLU A 1018 -6.90 9.33 9.32
N LYS A 1019 -7.15 10.63 9.12
CA LYS A 1019 -6.68 11.40 7.96
C LYS A 1019 -5.16 11.33 7.75
N ARG A 1020 -4.37 11.41 8.83
CA ARG A 1020 -2.91 11.49 8.72
C ARG A 1020 -2.20 10.13 8.66
N PHE A 1021 -2.64 9.17 9.47
CA PHE A 1021 -1.94 7.90 9.70
C PHE A 1021 -2.73 6.67 9.23
N GLY A 1022 -3.98 6.82 8.78
CA GLY A 1022 -4.88 5.70 8.45
C GLY A 1022 -5.67 5.18 9.65
N SER A 1023 -6.74 4.42 9.38
CA SER A 1023 -7.68 3.92 10.40
C SER A 1023 -7.06 2.93 11.39
N ASP A 1024 -6.04 2.20 10.94
CA ASP A 1024 -5.43 1.09 11.66
C ASP A 1024 -4.25 1.52 12.53
N HIS A 1025 -3.89 2.81 12.47
CA HIS A 1025 -2.80 3.34 13.27
C HIS A 1025 -3.11 3.19 14.77
N PRO A 1026 -2.13 2.78 15.61
CA PRO A 1026 -2.35 2.52 17.04
C PRO A 1026 -3.03 3.68 17.80
N ARG A 1027 -2.75 4.94 17.41
CA ARG A 1027 -3.41 6.13 17.98
C ARG A 1027 -4.91 6.16 17.68
N CYS A 1028 -5.34 5.81 16.47
CA CYS A 1028 -6.75 5.75 16.07
C CYS A 1028 -7.49 4.63 16.81
N CYS A 1029 -6.87 3.45 16.87
CA CYS A 1029 -7.40 2.29 17.60
C CYS A 1029 -7.54 2.54 19.12
N SER A 1030 -6.59 3.28 19.72
CA SER A 1030 -6.70 3.69 21.14
C SER A 1030 -7.85 4.67 21.34
N LEU A 1031 -7.94 5.67 20.48
CA LEU A 1031 -8.93 6.73 20.62
C LEU A 1031 -10.36 6.25 20.37
N ARG A 1032 -10.55 5.30 19.45
CA ARG A 1032 -11.84 4.64 19.21
C ARG A 1032 -12.29 3.85 20.44
N ARG A 1033 -11.38 3.13 21.11
CA ARG A 1033 -11.67 2.47 22.40
C ARG A 1033 -12.05 3.48 23.48
N ASP A 1034 -11.31 4.59 23.59
CA ASP A 1034 -11.62 5.67 24.54
C ASP A 1034 -12.99 6.31 24.26
N LEU A 1035 -13.37 6.45 22.99
CA LEU A 1035 -14.67 6.98 22.56
C LEU A 1035 -15.82 6.02 22.88
N THR A 1036 -15.67 4.72 22.58
CA THR A 1036 -16.67 3.69 22.91
C THR A 1036 -16.90 3.62 24.42
N ALA A 1037 -15.83 3.58 25.21
CA ALA A 1037 -15.93 3.59 26.66
C ALA A 1037 -16.57 4.87 27.23
N LEU A 1038 -16.45 5.99 26.52
CA LEU A 1038 -17.11 7.24 26.88
C LEU A 1038 -18.61 7.20 26.54
N GLN A 1039 -18.96 6.73 25.34
CA GLN A 1039 -20.35 6.60 24.87
C GLN A 1039 -21.16 5.64 25.73
N ASP A 1040 -20.56 4.52 26.16
CA ASP A 1040 -21.20 3.58 27.10
C ASP A 1040 -21.50 4.23 28.45
N ARG A 1041 -20.68 5.20 28.89
CA ARG A 1041 -20.90 5.96 30.15
C ARG A 1041 -21.86 7.14 30.01
N VAL A 1042 -22.09 7.65 28.80
CA VAL A 1042 -23.14 8.64 28.51
C VAL A 1042 -24.50 7.96 28.39
N ALA A 1043 -24.51 6.72 27.87
CA ALA A 1043 -25.72 5.92 27.69
C ALA A 1043 -26.22 5.22 28.97
N ALA A 1044 -25.35 5.03 29.96
CA ALA A 1044 -25.66 4.51 31.30
C ALA A 1044 -26.00 5.63 32.28
#